data_AF-A0A6A5WK80-F1
#
_entry.id   AF-A0A6A5WK80-F1
#
_cell.length_a   1.000
_cell.length_b   1.000
_cell.length_c   1.000
_cell.angle_alpha   90.00
_cell.angle_beta   90.00
_cell.angle_gamma   90.00
#
_symmetry.space_group_name_H-M   'P 1'
#
loop_
_entity.id
_entity.type
_entity.pdbx_description
1 polymer ?
#
loop_
_entity_poly.entity_id
_entity_poly.type
_entity_poly.pdbx_seq_one_letter_code
_entity_poly.pdbx_strand_id
1 'polypeptide(L)'
;MALDWDRLIKLQRDYPKPKFAEKEVQRQLKKKPLDPYLRIWKADLLLQLGDVSNEVNTLLDLSLRQQPVTDSRLLAYHYRTCRHAAKIKGSGTISRATAGDQALKAWQDAFSTLQSKAAKLTLLSDLFLCALRESCWDDVRWAAQKAGQQGLHLKKKSTFTQILARQQAYEEECRAQGSRIDALTSMDSRVAYSMMFMAWKNGAENPTDPVQLQDMRDLRFMAQIFARQHRSSELLNRWENVATIQAKILDDHRSEAIYLLLDSFCFEKKWEELALLCKSVVADYNTPNTTIQVLRSWKLWGSYMEAEMHLGSSDISARNMRILEVRDKELDKMTPGGREIDLTRMALTTVDTKNTNLLELCKMYWNKHHHINGSFHDLRRFVEVLDREQQEEFHAYITKASSDIKPDSLEHDKRLTDKWFRTELNVAKFDYLLTISRADDPSEEVLTLSVKSLIKLYTVGARIQEESYQDAGILAIWTLLKLAYHLSQSAGEELRQRSLYLTLQATMLALHLTAGEAGKQNRPLILLSTRLHMMHGFATIAFEQYQFARVKEILNNTISYILLNSISQIHPFDTTGSKSFYPDDELNKVVTSIKRMESRVDDFLYTGLDDFQYDQATELLEFKRKLRCSLTKHLCLVERRRIARLKCELVDSGLDCGIEDFEAVSDDRDLNVLPNFESSMLISPLNFIMMKDTPRSASWMYKFIVTSERCHRAVRFEPALDAAIDKLLSPYAEQHLGRDTEIDFELEGHTKLVLSIQRTISLIPQDANCWEQLSNQFRAVHNTITDMDANVVVVHDQLKHVENNDTNCGSTSVPLPCPPVTKSIYSRLEYFQLVSRLCQNTADLMAKKNLKMVPRIWRDAKDSPHQRLHQEVQKVHNNMQNWVKDWTRVLKKTGLRLMLENIGWGSTGESLKLVMTEEDQGWYARQYVESAIDTIEGFLKVKLK
;
A
#
# COMPACT_ATOMS: atom_id res chain seq x y z
N MET A 1 -9.65 22.88 -46.79
CA MET A 1 -10.57 22.32 -45.76
C MET A 1 -10.10 22.73 -44.37
N ALA A 2 -11.02 23.17 -43.51
CA ALA A 2 -10.73 23.49 -42.10
C ALA A 2 -10.27 22.23 -41.33
N LEU A 3 -9.43 22.42 -40.32
CA LEU A 3 -9.12 21.34 -39.37
C LEU A 3 -10.33 21.16 -38.43
N ASP A 4 -10.58 19.93 -38.00
CA ASP A 4 -11.58 19.57 -37.00
C ASP A 4 -10.94 18.66 -35.94
N TRP A 5 -11.67 18.37 -34.86
CA TRP A 5 -11.16 17.56 -33.76
C TRP A 5 -10.68 16.17 -34.22
N ASP A 6 -11.46 15.47 -35.05
CA ASP A 6 -11.11 14.11 -35.47
C ASP A 6 -9.84 14.08 -36.33
N ARG A 7 -9.61 15.11 -37.15
CA ARG A 7 -8.35 15.30 -37.89
C ARG A 7 -7.19 15.63 -36.98
N LEU A 8 -7.40 16.43 -35.91
CA LEU A 8 -6.35 16.68 -34.92
C LEU A 8 -5.96 15.38 -34.20
N ILE A 9 -6.92 14.59 -33.75
CA ILE A 9 -6.66 13.29 -33.11
C ILE A 9 -5.91 12.35 -34.06
N LYS A 10 -6.31 12.31 -35.35
CA LYS A 10 -5.58 11.54 -36.35
C LYS A 10 -4.14 12.01 -36.48
N LEU A 11 -3.90 13.32 -36.55
CA LEU A 11 -2.54 13.88 -36.61
C LEU A 11 -1.73 13.56 -35.36
N GLN A 12 -2.32 13.64 -34.17
CA GLN A 12 -1.65 13.27 -32.91
C GLN A 12 -1.26 11.78 -32.90
N ARG A 13 -2.13 10.91 -33.42
CA ARG A 13 -1.83 9.48 -33.56
C ARG A 13 -0.75 9.21 -34.61
N ASP A 14 -0.78 9.92 -35.73
CA ASP A 14 0.19 9.77 -36.81
C ASP A 14 1.58 10.34 -36.41
N TYR A 15 1.63 11.27 -35.45
CA TYR A 15 2.84 11.87 -34.90
C TYR A 15 2.89 11.77 -33.35
N PRO A 16 3.11 10.58 -32.77
CA PRO A 16 2.99 10.36 -31.32
C PRO A 16 4.18 10.90 -30.51
N LYS A 17 5.31 11.21 -31.16
CA LYS A 17 6.53 11.68 -30.50
C LYS A 17 6.59 13.21 -30.53
N PRO A 18 6.69 13.91 -29.37
CA PRO A 18 6.53 15.36 -29.30
C PRO A 18 7.47 16.15 -30.22
N LYS A 19 8.75 15.75 -30.32
CA LYS A 19 9.74 16.40 -31.21
C LYS A 19 9.40 16.31 -32.70
N PHE A 20 8.77 15.23 -33.14
CA PHE A 20 8.38 15.08 -34.55
C PHE A 20 7.05 15.78 -34.82
N ALA A 21 6.12 15.69 -33.87
CA ALA A 21 4.86 16.41 -33.91
C ALA A 21 5.08 17.93 -33.97
N GLU A 22 6.02 18.47 -33.19
CA GLU A 22 6.30 19.91 -33.14
C GLU A 22 6.76 20.44 -34.52
N LYS A 23 7.65 19.71 -35.20
CA LYS A 23 8.08 20.03 -36.57
C LYS A 23 6.93 20.02 -37.57
N GLU A 24 6.04 19.02 -37.47
CA GLU A 24 4.90 18.90 -38.36
C GLU A 24 3.87 20.00 -38.11
N VAL A 25 3.55 20.29 -36.84
CA VAL A 25 2.67 21.39 -36.45
C VAL A 25 3.22 22.72 -36.93
N GLN A 26 4.53 22.96 -36.79
CA GLN A 26 5.16 24.16 -37.30
C GLN A 26 5.05 24.27 -38.82
N ARG A 27 5.19 23.17 -39.56
CA ARG A 27 4.98 23.13 -41.02
C ARG A 27 3.55 23.46 -41.41
N GLN A 28 2.56 22.97 -40.66
CA GLN A 28 1.15 23.25 -40.94
C GLN A 28 0.73 24.67 -40.53
N LEU A 29 1.23 25.19 -39.41
CA LEU A 29 1.02 26.57 -38.98
C LEU A 29 1.61 27.58 -39.96
N LYS A 30 2.69 27.27 -40.68
CA LYS A 30 3.16 28.12 -41.79
C LYS A 30 2.12 28.29 -42.90
N LYS A 31 1.30 27.25 -43.15
CA LYS A 31 0.23 27.28 -44.16
C LYS A 31 -1.09 27.84 -43.62
N LYS A 32 -1.35 27.63 -42.33
CA LYS A 32 -2.58 28.03 -41.63
C LYS A 32 -2.23 28.67 -40.29
N PRO A 33 -1.73 29.92 -40.28
CA PRO A 33 -1.17 30.53 -39.08
C PRO A 33 -2.21 30.82 -38.00
N LEU A 34 -3.49 30.91 -38.36
CA LEU A 34 -4.62 31.27 -37.47
C LEU A 34 -5.43 30.05 -36.99
N ASP A 35 -5.02 28.83 -37.32
CA ASP A 35 -5.80 27.63 -36.98
C ASP A 35 -5.74 27.32 -35.47
N PRO A 36 -6.89 27.34 -34.76
CA PRO A 36 -6.92 27.18 -33.29
C PRO A 36 -6.43 25.80 -32.85
N TYR A 37 -6.77 24.73 -33.57
CA TYR A 37 -6.38 23.36 -33.23
C TYR A 37 -4.86 23.18 -33.26
N LEU A 38 -4.21 23.70 -34.30
CA LEU A 38 -2.77 23.60 -34.47
C LEU A 38 -2.00 24.48 -33.46
N ARG A 39 -2.54 25.65 -33.10
CA ARG A 39 -1.91 26.54 -32.10
C ARG A 39 -1.94 25.92 -30.70
N ILE A 40 -3.07 25.34 -30.29
CA ILE A 40 -3.22 24.67 -28.99
C ILE A 40 -2.33 23.43 -28.95
N TRP A 41 -2.32 22.63 -30.02
CA TRP A 41 -1.46 21.46 -30.10
C TRP A 41 0.03 21.84 -30.05
N LYS A 42 0.44 22.93 -30.69
CA LYS A 42 1.82 23.45 -30.56
C LYS A 42 2.16 23.79 -29.11
N ALA A 43 1.26 24.49 -28.41
CA ALA A 43 1.47 24.86 -27.01
C ALA A 43 1.61 23.62 -26.12
N ASP A 44 0.75 22.61 -26.29
CA ASP A 44 0.82 21.33 -25.56
C ASP A 44 2.14 20.57 -25.83
N LEU A 45 2.57 20.51 -27.09
CA LEU A 45 3.84 19.88 -27.46
C LEU A 45 5.05 20.59 -26.84
N LEU A 46 5.06 21.92 -26.78
CA LEU A 46 6.11 22.69 -26.13
C LEU A 46 6.18 22.40 -24.62
N LEU A 47 5.02 22.32 -23.95
CA LEU A 47 4.94 21.92 -22.54
C LEU A 47 5.46 20.49 -22.32
N GLN A 48 5.09 19.54 -23.19
CA GLN A 48 5.59 18.15 -23.13
C GLN A 48 7.11 18.06 -23.35
N LEU A 49 7.70 19.02 -24.07
CA LEU A 49 9.15 19.13 -24.28
C LEU A 49 9.87 19.85 -23.13
N GLY A 50 9.14 20.30 -22.10
CA GLY A 50 9.68 21.02 -20.95
C GLY A 50 9.96 22.50 -21.22
N ASP A 51 9.44 23.07 -22.31
CA ASP A 51 9.58 24.51 -22.59
C ASP A 51 8.51 25.30 -21.83
N VAL A 52 8.96 26.22 -20.97
CA VAL A 52 8.13 27.11 -20.14
C VAL A 52 8.14 28.55 -20.68
N SER A 53 8.55 28.73 -21.93
CA SER A 53 8.68 30.04 -22.58
C SER A 53 7.37 30.84 -22.60
N ASN A 54 7.50 32.17 -22.72
CA ASN A 54 6.36 33.07 -22.93
C ASN A 54 5.57 32.73 -24.21
N GLU A 55 6.19 32.03 -25.16
CA GLU A 55 5.58 31.58 -26.42
C GLU A 55 4.35 30.70 -26.16
N VAL A 56 4.39 29.80 -25.17
CA VAL A 56 3.25 28.93 -24.83
C VAL A 56 2.03 29.77 -24.46
N ASN A 57 2.20 30.80 -23.63
CA ASN A 57 1.10 31.66 -23.19
C ASN A 57 0.57 32.50 -24.34
N THR A 58 1.46 33.03 -25.19
CA THR A 58 1.06 33.79 -26.38
C THR A 58 0.27 32.91 -27.36
N LEU A 59 0.70 31.66 -27.55
CA LEU A 59 -0.02 30.70 -28.39
C LEU A 59 -1.40 30.40 -27.83
N LEU A 60 -1.50 30.11 -26.53
CA LEU A 60 -2.78 29.87 -25.87
C LEU A 60 -3.68 31.09 -25.98
N ASP A 61 -3.15 32.30 -25.69
CA ASP A 61 -3.85 33.58 -25.76
C ASP A 61 -4.47 33.84 -27.12
N LEU A 62 -3.71 33.59 -28.18
CA LEU A 62 -4.13 33.87 -29.55
C LEU A 62 -4.98 32.77 -30.15
N SER A 63 -5.09 31.59 -29.51
CA SER A 63 -5.76 30.43 -30.08
C SER A 63 -7.25 30.65 -30.30
N LEU A 64 -7.96 31.33 -29.39
CA LEU A 64 -9.43 31.43 -29.43
C LEU A 64 -9.98 32.87 -29.51
N ARG A 65 -9.13 33.88 -29.72
CA ARG A 65 -9.55 35.32 -29.74
C ARG A 65 -10.31 35.76 -30.99
N GLN A 66 -10.19 35.05 -32.12
CA GLN A 66 -10.64 35.55 -33.42
C GLN A 66 -12.10 35.22 -33.75
N GLN A 67 -12.61 34.07 -33.27
CA GLN A 67 -14.01 33.64 -33.43
C GLN A 67 -14.43 32.79 -32.23
N PRO A 68 -15.65 32.95 -31.68
CA PRO A 68 -16.18 32.07 -30.64
C PRO A 68 -16.25 30.64 -31.17
N VAL A 69 -15.47 29.74 -30.56
CA VAL A 69 -15.47 28.32 -30.89
C VAL A 69 -16.50 27.60 -30.03
N THR A 70 -17.45 26.91 -30.65
CA THR A 70 -18.49 26.13 -29.94
C THR A 70 -18.16 24.64 -29.84
N ASP A 71 -17.04 24.18 -30.40
CA ASP A 71 -16.57 22.79 -30.26
C ASP A 71 -16.07 22.57 -28.82
N SER A 72 -16.87 21.86 -28.02
CA SER A 72 -16.56 21.60 -26.61
C SER A 72 -15.31 20.73 -26.42
N ARG A 73 -14.94 19.89 -27.39
CA ARG A 73 -13.72 19.06 -27.31
C ARG A 73 -12.47 19.92 -27.47
N LEU A 74 -12.50 20.87 -28.41
CA LEU A 74 -11.41 21.84 -28.58
C LEU A 74 -11.29 22.77 -27.37
N LEU A 75 -12.42 23.25 -26.83
CA LEU A 75 -12.44 24.06 -25.61
C LEU A 75 -11.87 23.28 -24.40
N ALA A 76 -12.23 22.01 -24.24
CA ALA A 76 -11.69 21.16 -23.18
C ALA A 76 -10.19 20.86 -23.35
N TYR A 77 -9.70 20.78 -24.60
CA TYR A 77 -8.27 20.66 -24.84
C TYR A 77 -7.52 21.95 -24.49
N HIS A 78 -8.01 23.11 -24.95
CA HIS A 78 -7.47 24.42 -24.60
C HIS A 78 -7.40 24.62 -23.08
N TYR A 79 -8.50 24.30 -22.39
CA TYR A 79 -8.62 24.42 -20.93
C TYR A 79 -7.55 23.61 -20.20
N ARG A 80 -7.38 22.32 -20.57
CA ARG A 80 -6.36 21.45 -19.97
C ARG A 80 -4.94 21.93 -20.26
N THR A 81 -4.67 22.41 -21.47
CA THR A 81 -3.34 22.96 -21.82
C THR A 81 -3.03 24.24 -21.05
N CYS A 82 -4.01 25.13 -20.87
CA CYS A 82 -3.88 26.31 -20.00
C CYS A 82 -3.57 25.91 -18.55
N ARG A 83 -4.29 24.91 -18.02
CA ARG A 83 -4.05 24.41 -16.67
C ARG A 83 -2.67 23.79 -16.50
N HIS A 84 -2.23 22.98 -17.46
CA HIS A 84 -0.90 22.37 -17.46
C HIS A 84 0.20 23.45 -17.47
N ALA A 85 0.07 24.48 -18.31
CA ALA A 85 1.00 25.62 -18.33
C ALA A 85 1.04 26.35 -16.98
N ALA A 86 -0.11 26.57 -16.34
CA ALA A 86 -0.21 27.21 -15.03
C ALA A 86 0.48 26.38 -13.93
N LYS A 87 0.32 25.05 -13.94
CA LYS A 87 0.98 24.13 -12.99
C LYS A 87 2.52 24.20 -13.09
N ILE A 88 3.07 24.18 -14.31
CA ILE A 88 4.53 24.18 -14.55
C ILE A 88 5.20 25.49 -14.12
N LYS A 89 4.55 26.64 -14.36
CA LYS A 89 5.14 27.96 -14.04
C LYS A 89 5.36 28.22 -12.55
N GLY A 90 4.71 27.46 -11.66
CA GLY A 90 4.91 27.59 -10.21
C GLY A 90 4.65 28.99 -9.66
N SER A 91 3.87 29.83 -10.35
CA SER A 91 3.62 31.20 -9.93
C SER A 91 2.55 31.20 -8.84
N GLY A 92 2.90 31.68 -7.64
CA GLY A 92 1.94 31.95 -6.55
C GLY A 92 0.90 33.04 -6.84
N THR A 93 0.55 33.25 -8.11
CA THR A 93 -0.33 34.31 -8.62
C THR A 93 -1.58 33.78 -9.34
N ILE A 94 -1.63 32.48 -9.69
CA ILE A 94 -2.85 31.87 -10.25
C ILE A 94 -3.46 30.99 -9.16
N SER A 95 -4.69 31.30 -8.74
CA SER A 95 -5.43 30.45 -7.79
C SER A 95 -5.48 29.03 -8.33
N ARG A 96 -5.23 28.04 -7.46
CA ARG A 96 -5.35 26.63 -7.82
C ARG A 96 -6.78 26.25 -8.20
N ALA A 97 -7.77 27.07 -7.85
CA ALA A 97 -9.19 26.80 -8.05
C ALA A 97 -9.71 27.09 -9.47
N THR A 98 -8.90 27.65 -10.38
CA THR A 98 -9.30 27.94 -11.78
C THR A 98 -8.22 27.57 -12.81
N ALA A 99 -8.64 27.32 -14.05
CA ALA A 99 -7.73 27.24 -15.20
C ALA A 99 -7.25 28.62 -15.71
N GLY A 100 -7.77 29.70 -15.12
CA GLY A 100 -7.43 31.09 -15.42
C GLY A 100 -8.44 31.77 -16.34
N ASP A 101 -8.53 33.10 -16.24
CA ASP A 101 -9.52 33.94 -16.92
C ASP A 101 -9.60 33.67 -18.42
N GLN A 102 -8.46 33.39 -19.04
CA GLN A 102 -8.36 33.16 -20.47
C GLN A 102 -9.07 31.88 -20.91
N ALA A 103 -8.90 30.78 -20.16
CA ALA A 103 -9.56 29.51 -20.44
C ALA A 103 -11.07 29.65 -20.22
N LEU A 104 -11.49 30.26 -19.10
CA LEU A 104 -12.90 30.43 -18.77
C LEU A 104 -13.62 31.36 -19.76
N LYS A 105 -12.98 32.44 -20.20
CA LYS A 105 -13.56 33.38 -21.17
C LYS A 105 -13.93 32.71 -22.49
N ALA A 106 -13.12 31.76 -22.98
CA ALA A 106 -13.45 31.02 -24.21
C ALA A 106 -14.77 30.24 -24.08
N TRP A 107 -15.03 29.64 -22.91
CA TRP A 107 -16.30 28.97 -22.61
C TRP A 107 -17.46 29.96 -22.45
N GLN A 108 -17.22 31.14 -21.88
CA GLN A 108 -18.22 32.21 -21.76
C GLN A 108 -18.65 32.75 -23.14
N ASP A 109 -17.68 32.98 -24.03
CA ASP A 109 -17.91 33.43 -25.39
C ASP A 109 -18.72 32.37 -26.18
N ALA A 110 -18.36 31.09 -26.05
CA ALA A 110 -19.12 29.98 -26.62
C ALA A 110 -20.56 29.92 -26.07
N PHE A 111 -20.74 30.06 -24.76
CA PHE A 111 -22.04 30.05 -24.11
C PHE A 111 -22.95 31.20 -24.60
N SER A 112 -22.40 32.40 -24.79
CA SER A 112 -23.15 33.56 -25.29
C SER A 112 -23.60 33.41 -26.74
N THR A 113 -22.85 32.64 -27.54
CA THR A 113 -23.12 32.42 -28.98
C THR A 113 -24.26 31.44 -29.21
N LEU A 114 -24.41 30.45 -28.32
CA LEU A 114 -25.47 29.44 -28.43
C LEU A 114 -26.85 30.05 -28.17
N GLN A 115 -27.85 29.63 -28.95
CA GLN A 115 -29.25 30.09 -28.79
C GLN A 115 -30.12 29.06 -28.06
N SER A 116 -29.91 27.77 -28.34
CA SER A 116 -30.70 26.69 -27.74
C SER A 116 -30.32 26.46 -26.27
N LYS A 117 -31.33 26.37 -25.41
CA LYS A 117 -31.18 26.00 -23.99
C LYS A 117 -30.54 24.61 -23.81
N ALA A 118 -30.90 23.64 -24.66
CA ALA A 118 -30.31 22.31 -24.61
C ALA A 118 -28.82 22.34 -24.95
N ALA A 119 -28.43 23.06 -26.00
CA ALA A 119 -27.03 23.22 -26.39
C ALA A 119 -26.20 23.94 -25.31
N LYS A 120 -26.79 24.95 -24.66
CA LYS A 120 -26.18 25.63 -23.50
C LYS A 120 -25.95 24.69 -22.32
N LEU A 121 -26.92 23.82 -22.01
CA LEU A 121 -26.79 22.84 -20.94
C LEU A 121 -25.71 21.80 -21.26
N THR A 122 -25.64 21.30 -22.49
CA THR A 122 -24.57 20.40 -22.93
C THR A 122 -23.20 21.06 -22.78
N LEU A 123 -23.03 22.30 -23.26
CA LEU A 123 -21.77 23.04 -23.14
C LEU A 123 -21.36 23.24 -21.67
N LEU A 124 -22.31 23.59 -20.79
CA LEU A 124 -22.05 23.76 -19.36
C LEU A 124 -21.72 22.44 -18.67
N SER A 125 -22.35 21.33 -19.05
CA SER A 125 -22.00 20.00 -18.56
C SER A 125 -20.58 19.60 -18.99
N ASP A 126 -20.19 19.90 -20.23
CA ASP A 126 -18.83 19.64 -20.72
C ASP A 126 -17.78 20.49 -19.98
N LEU A 127 -18.07 21.77 -19.71
CA LEU A 127 -17.22 22.61 -18.86
C LEU A 127 -17.13 22.07 -17.44
N PHE A 128 -18.28 21.71 -16.83
CA PHE A 128 -18.35 21.14 -15.49
C PHE A 128 -17.43 19.92 -15.36
N LEU A 129 -17.52 18.97 -16.29
CA LEU A 129 -16.68 17.78 -16.32
C LEU A 129 -15.19 18.12 -16.52
N CYS A 130 -14.89 19.05 -17.42
CA CYS A 130 -13.52 19.48 -17.67
C CYS A 130 -12.89 20.15 -16.44
N ALA A 131 -13.62 21.05 -15.79
CA ALA A 131 -13.18 21.75 -14.59
C ALA A 131 -13.03 20.79 -13.39
N LEU A 132 -13.98 19.87 -13.21
CA LEU A 132 -13.97 18.89 -12.13
C LEU A 132 -12.78 17.92 -12.24
N ARG A 133 -12.40 17.53 -13.47
CA ARG A 133 -11.21 16.69 -13.73
C ARG A 133 -9.90 17.38 -13.37
N GLU A 134 -9.84 18.69 -13.56
CA GLU A 134 -8.65 19.50 -13.30
C GLU A 134 -8.62 20.12 -11.89
N SER A 135 -9.54 19.70 -11.01
CA SER A 135 -9.76 20.26 -9.66
C SER A 135 -9.93 21.79 -9.66
N CYS A 136 -10.56 22.34 -10.69
CA CYS A 136 -10.80 23.78 -10.82
C CYS A 136 -12.18 24.13 -10.25
N TRP A 137 -12.26 24.14 -8.92
CA TRP A 137 -13.54 24.27 -8.20
C TRP A 137 -14.28 25.60 -8.41
N ASP A 138 -13.59 26.70 -8.72
CA ASP A 138 -14.25 27.96 -9.06
C ASP A 138 -15.00 27.87 -10.40
N ASP A 139 -14.40 27.18 -11.37
CA ASP A 139 -14.96 26.99 -12.69
C ASP A 139 -16.11 25.96 -12.65
N VAL A 140 -15.99 24.92 -11.80
CA VAL A 140 -17.09 23.99 -11.46
C VAL A 140 -18.29 24.76 -10.90
N ARG A 141 -18.04 25.65 -9.92
CA ARG A 141 -19.08 26.49 -9.31
C ARG A 141 -19.76 27.36 -10.37
N TRP A 142 -18.99 28.00 -11.25
CA TRP A 142 -19.53 28.84 -12.32
C TRP A 142 -20.45 28.05 -13.27
N ALA A 143 -19.99 26.88 -13.73
CA ALA A 143 -20.76 26.02 -14.62
C ALA A 143 -22.08 25.58 -13.97
N ALA A 144 -22.03 25.13 -12.71
CA ALA A 144 -23.21 24.72 -11.96
C ALA A 144 -24.21 25.89 -11.75
N GLN A 145 -23.71 27.09 -11.42
CA GLN A 145 -24.55 28.28 -11.24
C GLN A 145 -25.30 28.63 -12.53
N LYS A 146 -24.61 28.63 -13.68
CA LYS A 146 -25.23 28.94 -14.98
C LYS A 146 -26.22 27.87 -15.40
N ALA A 147 -25.95 26.59 -15.13
CA ALA A 147 -26.86 25.50 -15.46
C ALA A 147 -28.17 25.58 -14.65
N GLY A 148 -28.07 25.89 -13.35
CA GLY A 148 -29.24 26.10 -12.49
C GLY A 148 -30.15 27.25 -12.93
N GLN A 149 -29.60 28.27 -13.59
CA GLN A 149 -30.38 29.37 -14.20
C GLN A 149 -31.14 28.92 -15.45
N GLN A 150 -30.70 27.84 -16.12
CA GLN A 150 -31.36 27.36 -17.33
C GLN A 150 -32.55 26.45 -17.02
N GLY A 151 -32.57 25.66 -15.94
CA GLY A 151 -33.63 24.66 -15.69
C GLY A 151 -33.99 24.40 -14.22
N LEU A 152 -35.30 24.31 -13.93
CA LEU A 152 -35.82 24.09 -12.57
C LEU A 152 -35.46 22.71 -11.98
N HIS A 153 -35.43 21.65 -12.79
CA HIS A 153 -35.10 20.30 -12.33
C HIS A 153 -33.63 20.17 -11.88
N LEU A 154 -32.75 21.04 -12.36
CA LEU A 154 -31.33 21.09 -11.96
C LEU A 154 -31.09 22.00 -10.76
N LYS A 155 -32.07 22.80 -10.35
CA LYS A 155 -31.88 23.84 -9.34
C LYS A 155 -31.31 23.28 -8.03
N LYS A 156 -31.76 22.10 -7.59
CA LYS A 156 -31.19 21.40 -6.43
C LYS A 156 -29.74 20.98 -6.66
N LYS A 157 -29.51 20.11 -7.65
CA LYS A 157 -28.17 19.56 -7.96
C LYS A 157 -27.16 20.66 -8.21
N SER A 158 -27.51 21.68 -8.99
CA SER A 158 -26.70 22.87 -9.23
C SER A 158 -26.37 23.63 -7.94
N THR A 159 -27.32 23.75 -7.00
CA THR A 159 -27.06 24.44 -5.72
C THR A 159 -26.15 23.61 -4.83
N PHE A 160 -26.38 22.31 -4.71
CA PHE A 160 -25.57 21.42 -3.87
C PHE A 160 -24.15 21.24 -4.43
N THR A 161 -24.03 21.20 -5.76
CA THR A 161 -22.73 21.23 -6.45
C THR A 161 -21.98 22.54 -6.19
N GLN A 162 -22.67 23.69 -6.16
CA GLN A 162 -22.05 24.96 -5.79
C GLN A 162 -21.56 24.97 -4.33
N ILE A 163 -22.32 24.37 -3.40
CA ILE A 163 -21.90 24.23 -2.00
C ILE A 163 -20.61 23.40 -1.92
N LEU A 164 -20.59 22.23 -2.58
CA LEU A 164 -19.41 21.36 -2.64
C LEU A 164 -18.21 22.11 -3.23
N ALA A 165 -18.39 22.76 -4.38
CA ALA A 165 -17.32 23.45 -5.09
C ALA A 165 -16.71 24.58 -4.25
N ARG A 166 -17.54 25.38 -3.56
CA ARG A 166 -17.04 26.42 -2.63
C ARG A 166 -16.25 25.84 -1.47
N GLN A 167 -16.75 24.74 -0.88
CA GLN A 167 -16.04 24.07 0.21
C GLN A 167 -14.69 23.50 -0.25
N GLN A 168 -14.65 22.85 -1.42
CA GLN A 168 -13.41 22.29 -1.97
C GLN A 168 -12.40 23.36 -2.39
N ALA A 169 -12.85 24.46 -3.01
CA ALA A 169 -12.00 25.60 -3.36
C ALA A 169 -11.31 26.17 -2.10
N TYR A 170 -12.08 26.38 -1.03
CA TYR A 170 -11.56 26.83 0.26
C TYR A 170 -10.49 25.88 0.83
N GLU A 171 -10.74 24.57 0.82
CA GLU A 171 -9.80 23.58 1.36
C GLU A 171 -8.51 23.47 0.54
N GLU A 172 -8.59 23.54 -0.79
CA GLU A 172 -7.41 23.50 -1.65
C GLU A 172 -6.51 24.71 -1.47
N GLU A 173 -7.08 25.90 -1.31
CA GLU A 173 -6.32 27.11 -1.05
C GLU A 173 -5.66 27.07 0.34
N CYS A 174 -6.36 26.57 1.36
CA CYS A 174 -5.77 26.29 2.68
C CYS A 174 -4.56 25.35 2.58
N ARG A 175 -4.65 24.27 1.78
CA ARG A 175 -3.53 23.34 1.56
C ARG A 175 -2.36 23.99 0.82
N ALA A 176 -2.63 24.94 -0.08
CA ALA A 176 -1.61 25.56 -0.92
C ALA A 176 -0.86 26.72 -0.24
N GLN A 177 -1.57 27.55 0.52
CA GLN A 177 -1.03 28.78 1.12
C GLN A 177 -0.76 28.67 2.63
N GLY A 178 -1.15 27.56 3.27
CA GLY A 178 -0.97 27.36 4.70
C GLY A 178 -1.76 28.38 5.51
N SER A 179 -1.08 29.17 6.35
CA SER A 179 -1.71 30.13 7.28
C SER A 179 -2.08 31.49 6.67
N ARG A 180 -1.72 31.76 5.40
CA ARG A 180 -2.06 33.01 4.70
C ARG A 180 -3.24 32.78 3.77
N ILE A 181 -4.45 32.72 4.32
CA ILE A 181 -5.68 32.58 3.54
C ILE A 181 -6.22 33.97 3.21
N ASP A 182 -6.51 34.23 1.94
CA ASP A 182 -7.13 35.49 1.49
C ASP A 182 -8.56 35.64 2.05
N ALA A 183 -8.96 36.89 2.30
CA ALA A 183 -10.29 37.20 2.86
C ALA A 183 -11.43 36.66 1.97
N LEU A 184 -11.26 36.68 0.65
CA LEU A 184 -12.24 36.19 -0.33
C LEU A 184 -12.46 34.67 -0.20
N THR A 185 -11.37 33.91 -0.07
CA THR A 185 -11.37 32.46 0.17
C THR A 185 -12.11 32.10 1.46
N SER A 186 -11.92 32.88 2.51
CA SER A 186 -12.64 32.68 3.78
C SER A 186 -14.16 32.92 3.66
N MET A 187 -14.59 33.73 2.68
CA MET A 187 -16.02 33.95 2.41
C MET A 187 -16.67 32.74 1.72
N ASP A 188 -15.95 31.98 0.91
CA ASP A 188 -16.51 30.83 0.20
C ASP A 188 -17.05 29.75 1.14
N SER A 189 -16.30 29.44 2.21
CA SER A 189 -16.75 28.54 3.27
C SER A 189 -18.05 29.04 3.94
N ARG A 190 -18.12 30.33 4.28
CA ARG A 190 -19.31 30.93 4.89
C ARG A 190 -20.54 30.89 3.97
N VAL A 191 -20.34 31.13 2.67
CA VAL A 191 -21.41 31.07 1.68
C VAL A 191 -21.89 29.63 1.47
N ALA A 192 -20.98 28.66 1.41
CA ALA A 192 -21.33 27.24 1.30
C ALA A 192 -22.24 26.80 2.46
N TYR A 193 -21.89 27.17 3.69
CA TYR A 193 -22.73 26.91 4.86
C TYR A 193 -24.06 27.65 4.79
N SER A 194 -24.07 28.94 4.43
CA SER A 194 -25.32 29.70 4.33
C SER A 194 -26.29 29.09 3.32
N MET A 195 -25.78 28.63 2.17
CA MET A 195 -26.58 27.94 1.16
C MET A 195 -27.12 26.60 1.67
N MET A 196 -26.29 25.79 2.34
CA MET A 196 -26.73 24.54 2.96
C MET A 196 -27.80 24.78 4.02
N PHE A 197 -27.61 25.82 4.84
CA PHE A 197 -28.55 26.18 5.88
C PHE A 197 -29.89 26.66 5.32
N MET A 198 -29.89 27.42 4.22
CA MET A 198 -31.12 27.79 3.52
C MET A 198 -31.84 26.58 2.93
N ALA A 199 -31.11 25.59 2.39
CA ALA A 199 -31.70 24.33 1.93
C ALA A 199 -32.38 23.55 3.07
N TRP A 200 -31.79 23.57 4.27
CA TRP A 200 -32.42 23.04 5.49
C TRP A 200 -33.70 23.80 5.85
N LYS A 201 -33.64 25.14 5.95
CA LYS A 201 -34.80 25.98 6.30
C LYS A 201 -35.96 25.83 5.33
N ASN A 202 -35.67 25.73 4.03
CA ASN A 202 -36.68 25.57 3.00
C ASN A 202 -37.56 24.33 3.22
N GLY A 203 -37.02 23.23 3.76
CA GLY A 203 -37.83 22.05 4.09
C GLY A 203 -38.91 22.29 5.14
N ALA A 204 -38.75 23.31 5.98
CA ALA A 204 -39.74 23.70 6.98
C ALA A 204 -40.61 24.88 6.53
N GLU A 205 -40.00 25.93 5.96
CA GLU A 205 -40.66 27.19 5.62
C GLU A 205 -41.31 27.18 4.22
N ASN A 206 -40.77 26.41 3.28
CA ASN A 206 -41.30 26.28 1.91
C ASN A 206 -41.11 24.86 1.36
N PRO A 207 -41.98 23.90 1.74
CA PRO A 207 -41.85 22.49 1.36
C PRO A 207 -42.00 22.20 -0.15
N THR A 208 -42.25 23.23 -0.97
CA THR A 208 -42.30 23.12 -2.43
C THR A 208 -41.02 23.61 -3.10
N ASP A 209 -40.07 24.17 -2.33
CA ASP A 209 -38.81 24.63 -2.86
C ASP A 209 -38.01 23.43 -3.40
N PRO A 210 -37.53 23.49 -4.65
CA PRO A 210 -36.81 22.37 -5.25
C PRO A 210 -35.47 22.08 -4.57
N VAL A 211 -34.89 23.03 -3.81
CA VAL A 211 -33.58 22.93 -3.15
C VAL A 211 -33.68 22.36 -1.73
N GLN A 212 -34.87 22.07 -1.23
CA GLN A 212 -35.04 21.48 0.10
C GLN A 212 -34.36 20.10 0.23
N LEU A 213 -34.03 19.74 1.48
CA LEU A 213 -33.57 18.39 1.82
C LEU A 213 -34.74 17.40 1.72
N GLN A 214 -34.51 16.27 1.06
CA GLN A 214 -35.55 15.29 0.70
C GLN A 214 -35.22 13.88 1.17
N ASP A 215 -33.95 13.53 1.35
CA ASP A 215 -33.53 12.17 1.71
C ASP A 215 -32.29 12.14 2.63
N MET A 216 -31.83 10.93 2.95
CA MET A 216 -30.65 10.72 3.78
C MET A 216 -29.34 11.15 3.11
N ARG A 217 -29.28 11.20 1.76
CA ARG A 217 -28.08 11.65 1.03
C ARG A 217 -27.85 13.13 1.26
N ASP A 218 -28.93 13.91 1.24
CA ASP A 218 -28.90 15.32 1.58
C ASP A 218 -28.43 15.56 3.02
N LEU A 219 -28.91 14.77 3.98
CA LEU A 219 -28.51 14.86 5.38
C LEU A 219 -27.04 14.48 5.57
N ARG A 220 -26.56 13.43 4.89
CA ARG A 220 -25.13 13.06 4.89
C ARG A 220 -24.27 14.20 4.36
N PHE A 221 -24.67 14.79 3.23
CA PHE A 221 -23.95 15.93 2.66
C PHE A 221 -23.98 17.15 3.58
N MET A 222 -25.12 17.44 4.23
CA MET A 222 -25.21 18.50 5.25
C MET A 222 -24.24 18.23 6.41
N ALA A 223 -24.24 17.02 6.98
CA ALA A 223 -23.33 16.64 8.06
C ALA A 223 -21.86 16.80 7.65
N GLN A 224 -21.51 16.35 6.45
CA GLN A 224 -20.18 16.52 5.86
C GLN A 224 -19.74 18.00 5.76
N ILE A 225 -20.63 18.92 5.37
CA ILE A 225 -20.32 20.36 5.29
C ILE A 225 -20.19 20.97 6.69
N PHE A 226 -21.11 20.66 7.61
CA PHE A 226 -21.07 21.17 8.98
C PHE A 226 -19.81 20.71 9.72
N ALA A 227 -19.45 19.43 9.59
CA ALA A 227 -18.24 18.84 10.17
C ALA A 227 -16.96 19.57 9.72
N ARG A 228 -16.83 19.81 8.40
CA ARG A 228 -15.68 20.51 7.80
C ARG A 228 -15.57 21.98 8.20
N GLN A 229 -16.66 22.57 8.69
CA GLN A 229 -16.69 23.95 9.15
C GLN A 229 -16.73 24.08 10.68
N HIS A 230 -16.52 22.98 11.41
CA HIS A 230 -16.54 22.95 12.87
C HIS A 230 -17.88 23.35 13.50
N ARG A 231 -19.00 22.97 12.88
CA ARG A 231 -20.38 23.36 13.25
C ARG A 231 -21.28 22.21 13.71
N SER A 232 -20.74 21.05 14.09
CA SER A 232 -21.55 19.89 14.48
C SER A 232 -22.51 20.13 15.65
N SER A 233 -22.14 20.97 16.63
CA SER A 233 -23.03 21.34 17.75
C SER A 233 -24.29 22.07 17.27
N GLU A 234 -24.15 22.89 16.22
CA GLU A 234 -25.27 23.57 15.57
C GLU A 234 -26.14 22.57 14.80
N LEU A 235 -25.53 21.59 14.15
CA LEU A 235 -26.23 20.52 13.44
C LEU A 235 -27.11 19.69 14.39
N LEU A 236 -26.55 19.28 15.53
CA LEU A 236 -27.25 18.49 16.54
C LEU A 236 -28.53 19.20 17.02
N ASN A 237 -28.40 20.45 17.47
CA ASN A 237 -29.53 21.26 17.93
C ASN A 237 -30.63 21.37 16.86
N ARG A 238 -30.22 21.48 15.58
CA ARG A 238 -31.16 21.53 14.46
C ARG A 238 -31.87 20.21 14.23
N TRP A 239 -31.18 19.09 14.32
CA TRP A 239 -31.77 17.76 14.12
C TRP A 239 -32.68 17.33 15.27
N GLU A 240 -32.44 17.82 16.50
CA GLU A 240 -33.31 17.56 17.66
C GLU A 240 -34.62 18.38 17.62
N ASN A 241 -34.60 19.58 17.05
CA ASN A 241 -35.72 20.53 17.10
C ASN A 241 -36.50 20.63 15.77
N VAL A 242 -36.89 19.48 15.20
CA VAL A 242 -37.58 19.41 13.90
C VAL A 242 -39.05 19.04 14.04
N ALA A 243 -39.94 19.85 13.45
CA ALA A 243 -41.39 19.62 13.48
C ALA A 243 -41.99 19.24 12.10
N THR A 244 -41.16 19.03 11.07
CA THR A 244 -41.57 18.94 9.65
C THR A 244 -41.17 17.62 8.98
N ILE A 245 -41.28 17.53 7.64
CA ILE A 245 -40.93 16.38 6.79
C ILE A 245 -39.52 15.82 7.10
N GLN A 246 -38.60 16.69 7.51
CA GLN A 246 -37.23 16.33 7.90
C GLN A 246 -37.19 15.45 9.16
N ALA A 247 -38.14 15.59 10.09
CA ALA A 247 -38.23 14.74 11.28
C ALA A 247 -38.47 13.28 10.88
N LYS A 248 -39.35 13.06 9.91
CA LYS A 248 -39.63 11.71 9.38
C LYS A 248 -38.38 11.07 8.78
N ILE A 249 -37.58 11.81 7.99
CA ILE A 249 -36.35 11.29 7.39
C ILE A 249 -35.34 10.90 8.50
N LEU A 250 -35.18 11.77 9.50
CA LEU A 250 -34.30 11.51 10.65
C LEU A 250 -34.77 10.33 11.49
N ASP A 251 -36.08 10.16 11.68
CA ASP A 251 -36.67 9.04 12.41
C ASP A 251 -36.49 7.72 11.64
N ASP A 252 -36.76 7.72 10.33
CA ASP A 252 -36.60 6.56 9.45
C ASP A 252 -35.13 6.10 9.37
N HIS A 253 -34.17 7.03 9.52
CA HIS A 253 -32.71 6.78 9.44
C HIS A 253 -31.94 7.10 10.74
N ARG A 254 -32.59 6.96 11.91
CA ARG A 254 -32.07 7.41 13.21
C ARG A 254 -30.66 6.91 13.53
N SER A 255 -30.37 5.63 13.25
CA SER A 255 -29.06 5.03 13.53
C SER A 255 -27.93 5.64 12.70
N GLU A 256 -28.18 5.88 11.41
CA GLU A 256 -27.22 6.50 10.51
C GLU A 256 -26.99 7.97 10.88
N ALA A 257 -28.05 8.71 11.22
CA ALA A 257 -27.94 10.09 11.69
C ALA A 257 -27.07 10.19 12.96
N ILE A 258 -27.27 9.29 13.93
CA ILE A 258 -26.42 9.22 15.13
C ILE A 258 -24.96 8.94 14.74
N TYR A 259 -24.68 7.96 13.87
CA TYR A 259 -23.31 7.67 13.45
C TYR A 259 -22.63 8.85 12.75
N LEU A 260 -23.36 9.59 11.90
CA LEU A 260 -22.83 10.80 11.28
C LEU A 260 -22.48 11.87 12.32
N LEU A 261 -23.30 12.06 13.34
CA LEU A 261 -23.01 13.02 14.42
C LEU A 261 -21.80 12.58 15.25
N LEU A 262 -21.71 11.28 15.61
CA LEU A 262 -20.54 10.73 16.31
C LEU A 262 -19.26 10.97 15.50
N ASP A 263 -19.26 10.63 14.21
CA ASP A 263 -18.14 10.86 13.30
C ASP A 263 -17.77 12.34 13.19
N SER A 264 -18.77 13.22 13.09
CA SER A 264 -18.57 14.66 12.94
C SER A 264 -17.97 15.29 14.20
N PHE A 265 -18.45 14.93 15.40
CA PHE A 265 -17.88 15.43 16.65
C PHE A 265 -16.47 14.88 16.91
N CYS A 266 -16.20 13.61 16.60
CA CYS A 266 -14.85 13.04 16.63
C CYS A 266 -13.91 13.78 15.67
N PHE A 267 -14.34 14.02 14.43
CA PHE A 267 -13.57 14.76 13.43
C PHE A 267 -13.26 16.20 13.89
N GLU A 268 -14.23 16.88 14.49
CA GLU A 268 -14.07 18.24 15.04
C GLU A 268 -13.31 18.30 16.37
N LYS A 269 -13.08 17.16 17.03
CA LYS A 269 -12.51 17.05 18.39
C LYS A 269 -13.36 17.77 19.46
N LYS A 270 -14.68 17.73 19.33
CA LYS A 270 -15.65 18.33 20.26
C LYS A 270 -16.13 17.31 21.28
N TRP A 271 -15.29 17.09 22.28
CA TRP A 271 -15.46 15.99 23.23
C TRP A 271 -16.63 16.21 24.21
N GLU A 272 -16.95 17.46 24.59
CA GLU A 272 -18.03 17.76 25.54
C GLU A 272 -19.38 17.40 24.94
N GLU A 273 -19.64 17.89 23.73
CA GLU A 273 -20.87 17.61 23.00
C GLU A 273 -20.97 16.14 22.60
N LEU A 274 -19.86 15.50 22.25
CA LEU A 274 -19.84 14.06 21.96
C LEU A 274 -20.28 13.23 23.18
N ALA A 275 -19.76 13.54 24.37
CA ALA A 275 -20.14 12.84 25.59
C ALA A 275 -21.62 13.06 25.94
N LEU A 276 -22.14 14.28 25.77
CA LEU A 276 -23.56 14.59 25.98
C LEU A 276 -24.48 13.84 25.01
N LEU A 277 -24.10 13.78 23.72
CA LEU A 277 -24.83 13.00 22.72
C LEU A 277 -24.84 11.51 23.06
N CYS A 278 -23.70 10.95 23.47
CA CYS A 278 -23.63 9.55 23.86
C CYS A 278 -24.53 9.27 25.07
N LYS A 279 -24.53 10.16 26.08
CA LYS A 279 -25.42 10.08 27.25
C LYS A 279 -26.89 10.09 26.87
N SER A 280 -27.30 10.99 25.96
CA SER A 280 -28.71 11.09 25.56
C SER A 280 -29.18 9.84 24.81
N VAL A 281 -28.36 9.32 23.89
CA VAL A 281 -28.65 8.08 23.15
C VAL A 281 -28.76 6.88 24.09
N VAL A 282 -27.88 6.81 25.09
CA VAL A 282 -27.88 5.74 26.09
C VAL A 282 -29.10 5.81 27.02
N ALA A 283 -29.50 7.02 27.44
CA ALA A 283 -30.68 7.22 28.28
C ALA A 283 -32.01 6.87 27.58
N ASP A 284 -32.05 6.94 26.25
CA ASP A 284 -33.22 6.67 25.41
C ASP A 284 -33.45 5.14 25.14
N TYR A 285 -32.91 4.25 25.98
CA TYR A 285 -32.93 2.79 25.72
C TYR A 285 -34.33 2.12 25.71
N ASN A 286 -35.40 2.85 26.04
CA ASN A 286 -36.78 2.34 26.05
C ASN A 286 -37.54 2.60 24.71
N THR A 287 -36.90 3.20 23.71
CA THR A 287 -37.51 3.45 22.38
C THR A 287 -37.27 2.29 21.38
N PRO A 288 -38.01 2.23 20.25
CA PRO A 288 -38.09 1.04 19.38
C PRO A 288 -36.75 0.50 18.84
N ASN A 289 -36.81 -0.68 18.20
CA ASN A 289 -35.70 -1.51 17.67
C ASN A 289 -34.48 -0.81 17.03
N THR A 290 -34.60 0.42 16.48
CA THR A 290 -33.49 1.17 15.88
C THR A 290 -32.49 1.70 16.91
N THR A 291 -32.94 2.13 18.10
CA THR A 291 -32.04 2.55 19.20
C THR A 291 -31.21 1.36 19.73
N ILE A 292 -31.81 0.17 19.80
CA ILE A 292 -31.15 -1.06 20.27
C ILE A 292 -29.94 -1.43 19.42
N GLN A 293 -29.99 -1.22 18.09
CA GLN A 293 -28.86 -1.49 17.21
C GLN A 293 -27.68 -0.54 17.50
N VAL A 294 -27.96 0.73 17.76
CA VAL A 294 -26.92 1.73 18.10
C VAL A 294 -26.29 1.40 19.45
N LEU A 295 -27.10 1.00 20.44
CA LEU A 295 -26.64 0.60 21.77
C LEU A 295 -25.75 -0.66 21.76
N ARG A 296 -25.89 -1.53 20.77
CA ARG A 296 -25.01 -2.71 20.59
C ARG A 296 -23.76 -2.42 19.76
N SER A 297 -23.61 -1.19 19.25
CA SER A 297 -22.49 -0.83 18.39
C SER A 297 -21.30 -0.33 19.20
N TRP A 298 -20.12 -0.89 18.93
CA TRP A 298 -18.86 -0.36 19.45
C TRP A 298 -18.62 1.09 19.00
N LYS A 299 -19.21 1.54 17.89
CA LYS A 299 -19.07 2.93 17.44
C LYS A 299 -19.56 3.94 18.49
N LEU A 300 -20.71 3.66 19.12
CA LEU A 300 -21.26 4.51 20.19
C LEU A 300 -20.34 4.48 21.42
N TRP A 301 -20.08 3.29 21.96
CA TRP A 301 -19.33 3.13 23.20
C TRP A 301 -17.87 3.54 23.08
N GLY A 302 -17.25 3.27 21.94
CA GLY A 302 -15.90 3.72 21.61
C GLY A 302 -15.81 5.24 21.52
N SER A 303 -16.77 5.89 20.85
CA SER A 303 -16.84 7.36 20.80
C SER A 303 -17.13 7.98 22.17
N TYR A 304 -17.97 7.35 23.00
CA TYR A 304 -18.24 7.81 24.36
C TYR A 304 -17.00 7.70 25.26
N MET A 305 -16.29 6.58 25.17
CA MET A 305 -15.02 6.38 25.88
C MET A 305 -13.97 7.39 25.43
N GLU A 306 -13.80 7.60 24.13
CA GLU A 306 -12.87 8.60 23.56
C GLU A 306 -13.20 10.02 24.04
N ALA A 307 -14.48 10.39 24.07
CA ALA A 307 -14.94 11.67 24.60
C ALA A 307 -14.53 11.87 26.07
N GLU A 308 -14.89 10.93 26.96
CA GLU A 308 -14.57 11.04 28.38
C GLU A 308 -13.04 11.02 28.64
N MET A 309 -12.26 10.28 27.84
CA MET A 309 -10.80 10.31 27.88
C MET A 309 -10.22 11.71 27.60
N HIS A 310 -10.81 12.45 26.66
CA HIS A 310 -10.36 13.79 26.31
C HIS A 310 -10.92 14.90 27.21
N LEU A 311 -12.05 14.66 27.89
CA LEU A 311 -12.65 15.59 28.85
C LEU A 311 -12.03 15.59 30.24
N GLY A 312 -11.33 14.51 30.60
CA GLY A 312 -10.65 14.46 31.90
C GLY A 312 -9.43 15.39 31.95
N SER A 313 -9.04 15.75 33.18
CA SER A 313 -7.78 16.47 33.45
C SER A 313 -6.58 15.73 32.85
N SER A 314 -5.40 16.34 32.81
CA SER A 314 -4.17 15.63 32.40
C SER A 314 -3.84 14.41 33.28
N ASP A 315 -4.52 14.26 34.42
CA ASP A 315 -4.43 13.10 35.30
C ASP A 315 -5.23 11.90 34.75
N ILE A 316 -4.50 10.81 34.50
CA ILE A 316 -5.01 9.53 34.01
C ILE A 316 -6.03 8.93 34.97
N SER A 317 -5.85 9.12 36.29
CA SER A 317 -6.72 8.54 37.31
C SER A 317 -8.13 9.13 37.25
N ALA A 318 -8.23 10.45 37.10
CA ALA A 318 -9.50 11.16 36.95
C ALA A 318 -10.24 10.78 35.66
N ARG A 319 -9.51 10.56 34.55
CA ARG A 319 -10.08 10.06 33.28
C ARG A 319 -10.68 8.67 33.45
N ASN A 320 -9.93 7.75 34.04
CA ASN A 320 -10.36 6.37 34.23
C ASN A 320 -11.61 6.28 35.13
N MET A 321 -11.69 7.09 36.19
CA MET A 321 -12.87 7.16 37.05
C MET A 321 -14.14 7.55 36.29
N ARG A 322 -14.06 8.52 35.37
CA ARG A 322 -15.22 8.91 34.55
C ARG A 322 -15.73 7.78 33.67
N ILE A 323 -14.80 7.03 33.05
CA ILE A 323 -15.16 5.89 32.18
C ILE A 323 -15.82 4.77 33.01
N LEU A 324 -15.31 4.51 34.22
CA LEU A 324 -15.94 3.54 35.13
C LEU A 324 -17.34 4.00 35.58
N GLU A 325 -17.54 5.29 35.83
CA GLU A 325 -18.87 5.82 36.12
C GLU A 325 -19.85 5.61 34.97
N VAL A 326 -19.41 5.74 33.71
CA VAL A 326 -20.25 5.45 32.54
C VAL A 326 -20.69 3.98 32.55
N ARG A 327 -19.77 3.04 32.83
CA ARG A 327 -20.11 1.62 32.97
C ARG A 327 -21.17 1.41 34.06
N ASP A 328 -20.88 1.87 35.27
CA ASP A 328 -21.68 1.56 36.47
C ASP A 328 -23.07 2.20 36.41
N LYS A 329 -23.17 3.43 35.89
CA LYS A 329 -24.41 4.19 35.87
C LYS A 329 -25.27 3.90 34.66
N GLU A 330 -24.68 3.55 33.52
CA GLU A 330 -25.39 3.46 32.26
C GLU A 330 -25.42 2.04 31.68
N LEU A 331 -24.26 1.39 31.52
CA LEU A 331 -24.19 0.08 30.86
C LEU A 331 -24.79 -1.04 31.72
N ASP A 332 -24.47 -1.08 33.02
CA ASP A 332 -24.89 -2.18 33.90
C ASP A 332 -26.38 -2.17 34.23
N LYS A 333 -27.09 -1.08 33.91
CA LYS A 333 -28.55 -0.98 34.04
C LYS A 333 -29.31 -1.53 32.82
N MET A 334 -28.65 -1.80 31.70
CA MET A 334 -29.30 -2.27 30.47
C MET A 334 -29.63 -3.78 30.51
N THR A 335 -30.81 -4.15 29.99
CA THR A 335 -31.17 -5.54 29.63
C THR A 335 -31.86 -5.57 28.26
N PRO A 336 -31.43 -6.43 27.30
CA PRO A 336 -30.71 -7.68 27.48
C PRO A 336 -29.23 -7.65 27.05
N GLY A 337 -28.46 -8.52 27.71
CA GLY A 337 -27.07 -8.82 27.37
C GLY A 337 -26.91 -9.52 26.02
N GLY A 338 -25.67 -9.56 25.56
CA GLY A 338 -25.23 -10.14 24.29
C GLY A 338 -23.70 -10.07 24.22
N ARG A 339 -23.12 -10.77 23.23
CA ARG A 339 -21.67 -10.82 23.05
C ARG A 339 -21.06 -9.41 23.00
N GLU A 340 -21.70 -8.50 22.27
CA GLU A 340 -21.25 -7.12 22.06
C GLU A 340 -21.25 -6.31 23.37
N ILE A 341 -22.29 -6.46 24.19
CA ILE A 341 -22.42 -5.77 25.47
C ILE A 341 -21.42 -6.30 26.50
N ASP A 342 -21.19 -7.63 26.53
CA ASP A 342 -20.18 -8.22 27.40
C ASP A 342 -18.76 -7.73 26.99
N LEU A 343 -18.48 -7.59 25.69
CA LEU A 343 -17.22 -7.00 25.19
C LEU A 343 -17.09 -5.52 25.56
N THR A 344 -18.16 -4.73 25.41
CA THR A 344 -18.17 -3.33 25.84
C THR A 344 -17.92 -3.20 27.34
N ARG A 345 -18.55 -4.05 28.17
CA ARG A 345 -18.35 -4.04 29.62
C ARG A 345 -16.89 -4.32 29.99
N MET A 346 -16.26 -5.29 29.32
CA MET A 346 -14.84 -5.56 29.50
C MET A 346 -13.97 -4.36 29.07
N ALA A 347 -14.24 -3.76 27.91
CA ALA A 347 -13.50 -2.59 27.42
C ALA A 347 -13.60 -1.36 28.32
N LEU A 348 -14.77 -1.09 28.91
CA LEU A 348 -14.88 0.01 29.88
C LEU A 348 -14.20 -0.33 31.21
N THR A 349 -14.02 -1.61 31.52
CA THR A 349 -13.37 -2.07 32.76
C THR A 349 -11.84 -2.08 32.65
N THR A 350 -11.25 -2.15 31.45
CA THR A 350 -9.78 -2.14 31.28
C THR A 350 -9.08 -0.87 31.76
N VAL A 351 -9.83 0.21 31.98
CA VAL A 351 -9.30 1.46 32.53
C VAL A 351 -9.16 1.42 34.06
N ASP A 352 -9.74 0.42 34.73
CA ASP A 352 -9.55 0.22 36.17
C ASP A 352 -8.09 -0.18 36.44
N THR A 353 -7.36 0.70 37.12
CA THR A 353 -5.95 0.49 37.48
C THR A 353 -5.70 -0.76 38.33
N LYS A 354 -6.72 -1.29 39.00
CA LYS A 354 -6.62 -2.51 39.82
C LYS A 354 -7.07 -3.77 39.08
N ASN A 355 -7.63 -3.64 37.87
CA ASN A 355 -8.23 -4.73 37.09
C ASN A 355 -9.16 -5.66 37.90
N THR A 356 -9.70 -5.19 39.03
CA THR A 356 -10.18 -6.06 40.13
C THR A 356 -11.35 -6.95 39.71
N ASN A 357 -12.12 -6.51 38.72
CA ASN A 357 -13.28 -7.24 38.19
C ASN A 357 -13.09 -7.74 36.75
N LEU A 358 -11.98 -7.40 36.08
CA LEU A 358 -11.79 -7.73 34.66
C LEU A 358 -11.64 -9.24 34.46
N LEU A 359 -10.92 -9.91 35.37
CA LEU A 359 -10.74 -11.36 35.38
C LEU A 359 -12.08 -12.10 35.44
N GLU A 360 -12.96 -11.71 36.37
CA GLU A 360 -14.28 -12.33 36.52
C GLU A 360 -15.15 -12.12 35.29
N LEU A 361 -15.10 -10.93 34.67
CA LEU A 361 -15.79 -10.69 33.40
C LEU A 361 -15.26 -11.58 32.27
N CYS A 362 -13.94 -11.80 32.20
CA CYS A 362 -13.33 -12.72 31.23
C CYS A 362 -13.81 -14.16 31.45
N LYS A 363 -13.87 -14.63 32.71
CA LYS A 363 -14.40 -15.96 33.07
C LYS A 363 -15.88 -16.10 32.72
N MET A 364 -16.70 -15.08 33.02
CA MET A 364 -18.11 -15.06 32.67
C MET A 364 -18.34 -15.11 31.16
N TYR A 365 -17.55 -14.35 30.40
CA TYR A 365 -17.59 -14.38 28.94
C TYR A 365 -17.21 -15.76 28.41
N TRP A 366 -16.13 -16.34 28.93
CA TRP A 366 -15.66 -17.68 28.55
C TRP A 366 -16.78 -18.72 28.71
N ASN A 367 -17.45 -18.75 29.87
CA ASN A 367 -18.54 -19.71 30.12
C ASN A 367 -19.67 -19.66 29.08
N LYS A 368 -19.95 -18.48 28.51
CA LYS A 368 -20.97 -18.31 27.48
C LYS A 368 -20.46 -18.62 26.07
N HIS A 369 -19.21 -18.28 25.77
CA HIS A 369 -18.72 -18.15 24.39
C HIS A 369 -17.47 -18.97 24.03
N HIS A 370 -16.94 -19.79 24.96
CA HIS A 370 -15.70 -20.56 24.79
C HIS A 370 -15.63 -21.47 23.54
N HIS A 371 -16.78 -21.91 23.01
CA HIS A 371 -16.88 -22.82 21.87
C HIS A 371 -16.94 -22.09 20.51
N ILE A 372 -16.93 -20.76 20.50
CA ILE A 372 -16.99 -19.95 19.27
C ILE A 372 -15.55 -19.67 18.80
N ASN A 373 -15.29 -19.79 17.50
CA ASN A 373 -13.95 -19.56 16.92
C ASN A 373 -13.38 -18.16 17.19
N GLY A 374 -14.26 -17.16 17.36
CA GLY A 374 -13.90 -15.78 17.69
C GLY A 374 -13.54 -15.53 19.16
N SER A 375 -13.76 -16.49 20.07
CA SER A 375 -13.60 -16.28 21.52
C SER A 375 -12.18 -15.82 21.90
N PHE A 376 -11.15 -16.35 21.23
CA PHE A 376 -9.78 -15.88 21.43
C PHE A 376 -9.62 -14.41 21.05
N HIS A 377 -10.05 -14.00 19.85
CA HIS A 377 -9.89 -12.61 19.37
C HIS A 377 -10.67 -11.61 20.21
N ASP A 378 -11.82 -12.03 20.74
CA ASP A 378 -12.64 -11.25 21.64
C ASP A 378 -11.92 -10.96 22.96
N LEU A 379 -11.41 -12.02 23.60
CA LEU A 379 -10.83 -11.96 24.93
C LEU A 379 -9.35 -11.52 24.95
N ARG A 380 -8.60 -11.74 23.86
CA ARG A 380 -7.15 -11.46 23.77
C ARG A 380 -6.77 -10.10 24.35
N ARG A 381 -7.42 -9.03 23.88
CA ARG A 381 -7.10 -7.65 24.28
C ARG A 381 -7.34 -7.39 25.78
N PHE A 382 -8.23 -8.14 26.41
CA PHE A 382 -8.60 -7.98 27.82
C PHE A 382 -7.68 -8.82 28.71
N VAL A 383 -7.39 -10.05 28.29
CA VAL A 383 -6.46 -10.96 28.97
C VAL A 383 -5.04 -10.38 28.97
N GLU A 384 -4.62 -9.73 27.87
CA GLU A 384 -3.31 -9.08 27.77
C GLU A 384 -3.10 -7.93 28.78
N VAL A 385 -4.18 -7.33 29.29
CA VAL A 385 -4.16 -6.20 30.24
C VAL A 385 -4.15 -6.67 31.69
N LEU A 386 -4.60 -7.89 31.98
CA LEU A 386 -4.54 -8.50 33.31
C LEU A 386 -3.09 -8.57 33.83
N ASP A 387 -2.93 -8.52 35.15
CA ASP A 387 -1.62 -8.78 35.74
C ASP A 387 -1.22 -10.25 35.60
N ARG A 388 0.03 -10.59 35.92
CA ARG A 388 0.56 -11.94 35.72
C ARG A 388 -0.18 -12.99 36.57
N GLU A 389 -0.54 -12.67 37.81
CA GLU A 389 -1.26 -13.60 38.70
C GLU A 389 -2.66 -13.89 38.16
N GLN A 390 -3.36 -12.85 37.70
CA GLN A 390 -4.67 -12.94 37.08
C GLN A 390 -4.62 -13.67 35.73
N GLN A 391 -3.57 -13.48 34.94
CA GLN A 391 -3.35 -14.22 33.68
C GLN A 391 -3.16 -15.72 33.96
N GLU A 392 -2.34 -16.07 34.95
CA GLU A 392 -2.13 -17.46 35.40
C GLU A 392 -3.42 -18.07 35.93
N GLU A 393 -4.21 -17.32 36.72
CA GLU A 393 -5.51 -17.76 37.23
C GLU A 393 -6.53 -17.98 36.10
N PHE A 394 -6.62 -17.05 35.14
CA PHE A 394 -7.46 -17.18 33.96
C PHE A 394 -7.08 -18.42 33.15
N HIS A 395 -5.77 -18.62 32.90
CA HIS A 395 -5.26 -19.75 32.15
C HIS A 395 -5.59 -21.09 32.82
N ALA A 396 -5.39 -21.19 34.15
CA ALA A 396 -5.75 -22.36 34.92
C ALA A 396 -7.27 -22.64 34.85
N TYR A 397 -8.09 -21.59 34.93
CA TYR A 397 -9.55 -21.68 34.83
C TYR A 397 -10.00 -22.26 33.50
N ILE A 398 -9.55 -21.70 32.38
CA ILE A 398 -9.97 -22.15 31.04
C ILE A 398 -9.46 -23.57 30.71
N THR A 399 -8.27 -23.92 31.20
CA THR A 399 -7.68 -25.26 31.02
C THR A 399 -8.50 -26.32 31.76
N LYS A 400 -8.90 -26.02 32.99
CA LYS A 400 -9.79 -26.89 33.76
C LYS A 400 -11.16 -27.01 33.10
N ALA A 401 -11.75 -25.89 32.68
CA ALA A 401 -13.06 -25.88 32.01
C ALA A 401 -13.07 -26.72 30.71
N SER A 402 -11.98 -26.71 29.94
CA SER A 402 -11.84 -27.57 28.76
C SER A 402 -11.71 -29.06 29.12
N SER A 403 -10.95 -29.36 30.17
CA SER A 403 -10.77 -30.73 30.67
C SER A 403 -12.09 -31.34 31.16
N ASP A 404 -12.91 -30.54 31.86
CA ASP A 404 -14.19 -30.98 32.43
C ASP A 404 -15.24 -31.34 31.36
N ILE A 405 -15.13 -30.79 30.14
CA ILE A 405 -16.06 -31.06 29.03
C ILE A 405 -15.52 -32.09 28.02
N LYS A 406 -14.32 -32.64 28.26
CA LYS A 406 -13.68 -33.61 27.36
C LYS A 406 -14.51 -34.90 27.32
N PRO A 407 -14.89 -35.39 26.12
CA PRO A 407 -15.67 -36.62 26.01
C PRO A 407 -14.82 -37.87 26.33
N ASP A 408 -15.43 -38.88 26.95
CA ASP A 408 -14.80 -40.19 27.23
C ASP A 408 -14.42 -40.94 25.93
N SER A 409 -15.19 -40.73 24.87
CA SER A 409 -14.94 -41.29 23.53
C SER A 409 -15.21 -40.23 22.46
N LEU A 410 -14.27 -40.11 21.51
CA LEU A 410 -14.37 -39.19 20.37
C LEU A 410 -15.38 -39.64 19.29
N GLU A 411 -15.95 -40.84 19.42
CA GLU A 411 -16.80 -41.45 18.38
C GLU A 411 -18.30 -41.47 18.74
N HIS A 412 -18.67 -41.22 20.00
CA HIS A 412 -20.04 -41.43 20.48
C HIS A 412 -20.93 -40.17 20.43
N ASP A 413 -20.39 -38.97 20.66
CA ASP A 413 -21.15 -37.71 20.61
C ASP A 413 -20.39 -36.63 19.83
N LYS A 414 -20.67 -36.54 18.52
CA LYS A 414 -20.04 -35.56 17.64
C LYS A 414 -20.23 -34.11 18.11
N ARG A 415 -21.40 -33.75 18.65
CA ARG A 415 -21.66 -32.36 19.06
C ARG A 415 -20.83 -31.97 20.28
N LEU A 416 -20.73 -32.88 21.25
CA LEU A 416 -19.89 -32.68 22.42
C LEU A 416 -18.40 -32.67 22.04
N THR A 417 -17.98 -33.58 21.16
CA THR A 417 -16.60 -33.63 20.64
C THR A 417 -16.23 -32.34 19.89
N ASP A 418 -17.08 -31.85 18.99
CA ASP A 418 -16.85 -30.60 18.26
C ASP A 418 -16.78 -29.40 19.22
N LYS A 419 -17.68 -29.35 20.21
CA LYS A 419 -17.70 -28.29 21.24
C LYS A 419 -16.43 -28.31 22.09
N TRP A 420 -16.01 -29.48 22.56
CA TRP A 420 -14.76 -29.65 23.30
C TRP A 420 -13.57 -29.25 22.45
N PHE A 421 -13.47 -29.73 21.20
CA PHE A 421 -12.35 -29.43 20.31
C PHE A 421 -12.17 -27.93 20.09
N ARG A 422 -13.26 -27.19 19.81
CA ARG A 422 -13.20 -25.73 19.67
C ARG A 422 -12.77 -25.03 20.95
N THR A 423 -13.18 -25.56 22.10
CA THR A 423 -12.79 -25.04 23.41
C THR A 423 -11.30 -25.26 23.65
N GLU A 424 -10.82 -26.48 23.44
CA GLU A 424 -9.42 -26.87 23.56
C GLU A 424 -8.53 -26.06 22.61
N LEU A 425 -8.99 -25.82 21.39
CA LEU A 425 -8.30 -24.97 20.43
C LEU A 425 -8.20 -23.51 20.91
N ASN A 426 -9.28 -22.96 21.49
CA ASN A 426 -9.23 -21.62 22.08
C ASN A 426 -8.30 -21.57 23.32
N VAL A 427 -8.26 -22.63 24.13
CA VAL A 427 -7.28 -22.76 25.22
C VAL A 427 -5.86 -22.78 24.66
N ALA A 428 -5.58 -23.55 23.61
CA ALA A 428 -4.26 -23.60 22.98
C ALA A 428 -3.81 -22.24 22.42
N LYS A 429 -4.74 -21.42 21.91
CA LYS A 429 -4.44 -20.03 21.50
C LYS A 429 -4.05 -19.15 22.69
N PHE A 430 -4.72 -19.32 23.84
CA PHE A 430 -4.38 -18.60 25.07
C PHE A 430 -3.08 -19.10 25.70
N ASP A 431 -2.83 -20.40 25.69
CA ASP A 431 -1.56 -20.99 26.09
C ASP A 431 -0.43 -20.36 25.27
N TYR A 432 -0.54 -20.37 23.93
CA TYR A 432 0.44 -19.70 23.05
C TYR A 432 0.65 -18.22 23.42
N LEU A 433 -0.43 -17.45 23.57
CA LEU A 433 -0.34 -16.03 23.90
C LEU A 433 0.39 -15.79 25.23
N LEU A 434 0.03 -16.52 26.27
CA LEU A 434 0.48 -16.28 27.65
C LEU A 434 1.85 -16.91 27.95
N THR A 435 2.13 -18.11 27.45
CA THR A 435 3.33 -18.89 27.79
C THR A 435 4.45 -18.75 26.76
N ILE A 436 4.13 -18.40 25.51
CA ILE A 436 5.11 -18.29 24.41
C ILE A 436 5.28 -16.85 23.94
N SER A 437 4.19 -16.19 23.57
CA SER A 437 4.29 -14.89 22.92
C SER A 437 4.65 -13.77 23.90
N ARG A 438 4.05 -13.77 25.10
CA ARG A 438 4.30 -12.79 26.16
C ARG A 438 5.47 -13.13 27.06
N ALA A 439 5.97 -14.36 27.05
CA ALA A 439 7.12 -14.72 27.84
C ALA A 439 8.35 -13.93 27.34
N ASP A 440 9.09 -13.33 28.28
CA ASP A 440 10.31 -12.57 27.95
C ASP A 440 11.33 -13.45 27.21
N ASP A 441 11.44 -14.72 27.63
CA ASP A 441 12.31 -15.72 27.03
C ASP A 441 11.77 -17.15 27.25
N PRO A 442 10.86 -17.66 26.39
CA PRO A 442 10.30 -19.00 26.54
C PRO A 442 11.40 -20.05 26.29
N SER A 443 11.51 -21.03 27.19
CA SER A 443 12.54 -22.07 27.07
C SER A 443 12.33 -22.93 25.82
N GLU A 444 13.44 -23.42 25.25
CA GLU A 444 13.41 -24.32 24.09
C GLU A 444 12.55 -25.58 24.36
N GLU A 445 12.56 -26.09 25.59
CA GLU A 445 11.77 -27.25 25.99
C GLU A 445 10.26 -26.96 25.93
N VAL A 446 9.83 -25.80 26.45
CA VAL A 446 8.41 -25.38 26.41
C VAL A 446 7.96 -25.25 24.96
N LEU A 447 8.73 -24.54 24.13
CA LEU A 447 8.42 -24.38 22.70
C LEU A 447 8.31 -25.74 21.98
N THR A 448 9.25 -26.65 22.25
CA THR A 448 9.26 -27.99 21.65
C THR A 448 8.06 -28.81 22.08
N LEU A 449 7.70 -28.79 23.37
CA LEU A 449 6.52 -29.49 23.89
C LEU A 449 5.22 -28.92 23.29
N SER A 450 5.11 -27.60 23.18
CA SER A 450 3.94 -26.94 22.57
C SER A 450 3.78 -27.33 21.11
N VAL A 451 4.85 -27.39 20.31
CA VAL A 451 4.80 -27.89 18.92
C VAL A 451 4.21 -29.32 18.88
N LYS A 452 4.70 -30.22 19.75
CA LYS A 452 4.21 -31.61 19.81
C LYS A 452 2.73 -31.69 20.16
N SER A 453 2.29 -30.91 21.15
CA SER A 453 0.90 -30.86 21.59
C SER A 453 -0.02 -30.30 20.51
N LEU A 454 0.39 -29.25 19.81
CA LEU A 454 -0.37 -28.64 18.71
C LEU A 454 -0.48 -29.56 17.50
N ILE A 455 0.60 -30.27 17.15
CA ILE A 455 0.58 -31.29 16.10
C ILE A 455 -0.40 -32.42 16.46
N LYS A 456 -0.39 -32.90 17.71
CA LYS A 456 -1.37 -33.89 18.18
C LYS A 456 -2.79 -33.36 18.10
N LEU A 457 -3.04 -32.14 18.55
CA LEU A 457 -4.36 -31.51 18.47
C LEU A 457 -4.84 -31.39 17.02
N TYR A 458 -3.95 -31.01 16.10
CA TYR A 458 -4.24 -31.01 14.66
C TYR A 458 -4.64 -32.40 14.15
N THR A 459 -3.88 -33.46 14.51
CA THR A 459 -4.23 -34.83 14.07
C THR A 459 -5.59 -35.30 14.59
N VAL A 460 -5.94 -34.92 15.83
CA VAL A 460 -7.25 -35.21 16.41
C VAL A 460 -8.34 -34.48 15.62
N GLY A 461 -8.18 -33.18 15.39
CA GLY A 461 -9.11 -32.35 14.63
C GLY A 461 -9.34 -32.85 13.21
N ALA A 462 -8.26 -33.25 12.52
CA ALA A 462 -8.33 -33.83 11.18
C ALA A 462 -9.10 -35.17 11.18
N ARG A 463 -8.90 -36.03 12.19
CA ARG A 463 -9.62 -37.32 12.32
C ARG A 463 -11.12 -37.12 12.54
N ILE A 464 -11.51 -36.14 13.37
CA ILE A 464 -12.93 -35.84 13.65
C ILE A 464 -13.59 -34.96 12.58
N GLN A 465 -12.81 -34.44 11.63
CA GLN A 465 -13.25 -33.55 10.54
C GLN A 465 -13.91 -32.26 11.06
N GLU A 466 -13.40 -31.70 12.15
CA GLU A 466 -13.85 -30.37 12.63
C GLU A 466 -13.21 -29.29 11.76
N GLU A 467 -13.96 -28.28 11.34
CA GLU A 467 -13.52 -27.31 10.32
C GLU A 467 -12.36 -26.40 10.75
N SER A 468 -12.19 -26.18 12.05
CA SER A 468 -11.26 -25.21 12.66
C SER A 468 -9.90 -25.83 13.02
N TYR A 469 -9.69 -27.13 12.77
CA TYR A 469 -8.46 -27.85 13.12
C TYR A 469 -7.18 -27.25 12.53
N GLN A 470 -7.29 -26.53 11.41
CA GLN A 470 -6.17 -25.86 10.75
C GLN A 470 -5.50 -24.81 11.66
N ASP A 471 -6.25 -24.19 12.59
CA ASP A 471 -5.70 -23.21 13.53
C ASP A 471 -4.64 -23.85 14.45
N ALA A 472 -4.79 -25.12 14.83
CA ALA A 472 -3.78 -25.85 15.60
C ALA A 472 -2.49 -26.02 14.79
N GLY A 473 -2.62 -26.30 13.49
CA GLY A 473 -1.49 -26.34 12.56
C GLY A 473 -0.83 -24.98 12.37
N ILE A 474 -1.61 -23.90 12.26
CA ILE A 474 -1.09 -22.53 12.15
C ILE A 474 -0.35 -22.13 13.43
N LEU A 475 -0.89 -22.44 14.62
CA LEU A 475 -0.18 -22.24 15.89
C LEU A 475 1.14 -23.02 15.93
N ALA A 476 1.16 -24.27 15.45
CA ALA A 476 2.39 -25.05 15.39
C ALA A 476 3.44 -24.39 14.48
N ILE A 477 3.03 -23.83 13.33
CA ILE A 477 3.89 -23.04 12.44
C ILE A 477 4.47 -21.84 13.20
N TRP A 478 3.62 -21.07 13.90
CA TRP A 478 4.06 -19.91 14.68
C TRP A 478 5.07 -20.28 15.77
N THR A 479 4.80 -21.34 16.54
CA THR A 479 5.71 -21.83 17.57
C THR A 479 7.06 -22.28 17.00
N LEU A 480 7.07 -22.95 15.84
CA LEU A 480 8.30 -23.32 15.13
C LEU A 480 9.11 -22.08 14.70
N LEU A 481 8.44 -21.06 14.17
CA LEU A 481 9.08 -19.80 13.78
C LEU A 481 9.63 -19.03 14.98
N LYS A 482 8.90 -19.01 16.10
CA LYS A 482 9.36 -18.39 17.35
C LYS A 482 10.59 -19.09 17.90
N LEU A 483 10.60 -20.42 17.91
CA LEU A 483 11.76 -21.22 18.31
C LEU A 483 12.96 -20.98 17.39
N ALA A 484 12.72 -20.92 16.08
CA ALA A 484 13.76 -20.59 15.11
C ALA A 484 14.35 -19.20 15.36
N TYR A 485 13.49 -18.20 15.64
CA TYR A 485 13.92 -16.85 15.93
C TYR A 485 14.77 -16.78 17.19
N HIS A 486 14.35 -17.43 18.29
CA HIS A 486 15.10 -17.50 19.54
C HIS A 486 16.52 -18.06 19.32
N LEU A 487 16.65 -19.15 18.55
CA LEU A 487 17.95 -19.72 18.20
C LEU A 487 18.79 -18.82 17.28
N SER A 488 18.15 -18.04 16.40
CA SER A 488 18.86 -17.15 15.46
C SER A 488 19.53 -15.95 16.12
N GLN A 489 19.03 -15.52 17.29
CA GLN A 489 19.62 -14.43 18.07
C GLN A 489 20.89 -14.85 18.81
N SER A 490 21.08 -16.15 19.00
CA SER A 490 22.22 -16.70 19.72
C SER A 490 23.48 -16.74 18.84
N ALA A 491 24.64 -16.43 19.42
CA ALA A 491 25.91 -16.49 18.71
C ALA A 491 26.36 -17.94 18.51
N GLY A 492 26.26 -18.47 17.29
CA GLY A 492 26.79 -19.79 16.94
C GLY A 492 26.30 -20.28 15.58
N GLU A 493 27.20 -20.85 14.77
CA GLU A 493 26.84 -21.38 13.44
C GLU A 493 25.87 -22.55 13.54
N GLU A 494 26.06 -23.45 14.51
CA GLU A 494 25.17 -24.58 14.77
C GLU A 494 23.75 -24.14 15.14
N LEU A 495 23.61 -23.06 15.93
CA LEU A 495 22.29 -22.54 16.32
C LEU A 495 21.58 -21.86 15.14
N ARG A 496 22.32 -21.15 14.29
CA ARG A 496 21.79 -20.62 13.01
C ARG A 496 21.30 -21.74 12.09
N GLN A 497 22.05 -22.82 12.01
CA GLN A 497 21.68 -23.99 11.21
C GLN A 497 20.41 -24.68 11.75
N ARG A 498 20.30 -24.86 13.07
CA ARG A 498 19.07 -25.37 13.70
C ARG A 498 17.86 -24.48 13.45
N SER A 499 18.04 -23.16 13.49
CA SER A 499 17.00 -22.17 13.14
C SER A 499 16.49 -22.36 11.70
N LEU A 500 17.39 -22.60 10.75
CA LEU A 500 17.01 -22.92 9.36
C LEU A 500 16.16 -24.20 9.28
N TYR A 501 16.53 -25.25 10.01
CA TYR A 501 15.76 -26.51 10.01
C TYR A 501 14.32 -26.31 10.48
N LEU A 502 14.13 -25.56 11.56
CA LEU A 502 12.82 -25.26 12.12
C LEU A 502 11.96 -24.42 11.17
N THR A 503 12.56 -23.45 10.48
CA THR A 503 11.83 -22.64 9.50
C THR A 503 11.46 -23.44 8.23
N LEU A 504 12.26 -24.43 7.85
CA LEU A 504 11.89 -25.39 6.78
C LEU A 504 10.76 -26.32 7.22
N GLN A 505 10.81 -26.84 8.46
CA GLN A 505 9.74 -27.62 9.07
C GLN A 505 8.41 -26.84 9.07
N ALA A 506 8.44 -25.57 9.49
CA ALA A 506 7.27 -24.69 9.46
C ALA A 506 6.73 -24.47 8.03
N THR A 507 7.63 -24.28 7.06
CA THR A 507 7.25 -24.06 5.64
C THR A 507 6.62 -25.32 5.03
N MET A 508 7.19 -26.50 5.30
CA MET A 508 6.64 -27.79 4.84
C MET A 508 5.29 -28.10 5.49
N LEU A 509 5.13 -27.82 6.79
CA LEU A 509 3.83 -27.93 7.44
C LEU A 509 2.80 -27.01 6.76
N ALA A 510 3.15 -25.75 6.46
CA ALA A 510 2.25 -24.84 5.76
C ALA A 510 1.81 -25.36 4.37
N LEU A 511 2.73 -25.98 3.61
CA LEU A 511 2.41 -26.58 2.32
C LEU A 511 1.45 -27.77 2.47
N HIS A 512 1.67 -28.61 3.48
CA HIS A 512 0.77 -29.74 3.76
C HIS A 512 -0.63 -29.28 4.15
N LEU A 513 -0.74 -28.30 5.05
CA LEU A 513 -2.03 -27.75 5.49
C LEU A 513 -2.82 -27.13 4.33
N THR A 514 -2.15 -26.68 3.27
CA THR A 514 -2.77 -26.07 2.08
C THR A 514 -3.02 -27.05 0.93
N ALA A 515 -2.54 -28.29 1.01
CA ALA A 515 -2.66 -29.26 -0.09
C ALA A 515 -4.10 -29.72 -0.35
N GLY A 516 -4.89 -29.90 0.71
CA GLY A 516 -6.28 -30.35 0.65
C GLY A 516 -7.28 -29.23 0.27
N GLU A 517 -8.50 -29.61 -0.10
CA GLU A 517 -9.55 -28.66 -0.51
C GLU A 517 -9.90 -27.65 0.60
N ALA A 518 -10.02 -28.11 1.85
CA ALA A 518 -10.23 -27.23 3.00
C ALA A 518 -9.06 -26.22 3.17
N GLY A 519 -7.83 -26.66 2.90
CA GLY A 519 -6.64 -25.80 2.95
C GLY A 519 -6.66 -24.72 1.85
N LYS A 520 -7.05 -25.11 0.63
CA LYS A 520 -7.19 -24.20 -0.52
C LYS A 520 -8.29 -23.15 -0.33
N GLN A 521 -9.21 -23.37 0.60
CA GLN A 521 -10.25 -22.40 0.94
C GLN A 521 -9.82 -21.44 2.08
N ASN A 522 -8.80 -21.81 2.87
CA ASN A 522 -8.26 -20.97 3.94
C ASN A 522 -7.26 -19.95 3.39
N ARG A 523 -7.77 -18.79 2.99
CA ARG A 523 -6.96 -17.72 2.37
C ARG A 523 -5.85 -17.18 3.28
N PRO A 524 -6.08 -16.88 4.57
CA PRO A 524 -5.00 -16.44 5.47
C PRO A 524 -3.85 -17.45 5.55
N LEU A 525 -4.17 -18.76 5.62
CA LEU A 525 -3.17 -19.82 5.61
C LEU A 525 -2.41 -19.89 4.27
N ILE A 526 -3.09 -19.73 3.14
CA ILE A 526 -2.44 -19.64 1.82
C ILE A 526 -1.46 -18.47 1.76
N LEU A 527 -1.84 -17.30 2.28
CA LEU A 527 -0.97 -16.11 2.29
C LEU A 527 0.24 -16.33 3.21
N LEU A 528 0.05 -16.98 4.36
CA LEU A 528 1.13 -17.41 5.25
C LEU A 528 2.08 -18.38 4.54
N SER A 529 1.53 -19.43 3.92
CA SER A 529 2.29 -20.41 3.13
C SER A 529 3.08 -19.71 2.02
N THR A 530 2.43 -18.86 1.22
CA THR A 530 3.07 -18.06 0.17
C THR A 530 4.28 -17.31 0.70
N ARG A 531 4.13 -16.61 1.83
CA ARG A 531 5.21 -15.81 2.40
C ARG A 531 6.35 -16.68 2.93
N LEU A 532 6.05 -17.79 3.59
CA LEU A 532 7.08 -18.73 4.07
C LEU A 532 7.89 -19.32 2.92
N HIS A 533 7.25 -19.66 1.80
CA HIS A 533 7.96 -20.14 0.61
C HIS A 533 8.82 -19.04 -0.02
N MET A 534 8.34 -17.79 -0.08
CA MET A 534 9.16 -16.65 -0.50
C MET A 534 10.37 -16.42 0.41
N MET A 535 10.21 -16.64 1.73
CA MET A 535 11.29 -16.53 2.73
C MET A 535 12.41 -17.56 2.53
N HIS A 536 12.18 -18.65 1.78
CA HIS A 536 13.18 -19.66 1.45
C HIS A 536 13.59 -19.65 -0.03
N GLY A 537 13.15 -18.64 -0.79
CA GLY A 537 13.39 -18.56 -2.24
C GLY A 537 12.66 -19.64 -3.05
N PHE A 538 11.60 -20.24 -2.51
CA PHE A 538 10.76 -21.21 -3.21
C PHE A 538 9.65 -20.52 -4.01
N ALA A 539 10.03 -19.59 -4.89
CA ALA A 539 9.08 -18.70 -5.55
C ALA A 539 8.05 -19.45 -6.41
N THR A 540 8.43 -20.51 -7.14
CA THR A 540 7.48 -21.26 -7.99
C THR A 540 6.31 -21.81 -7.17
N ILE A 541 6.58 -22.36 -5.98
CA ILE A 541 5.56 -22.88 -5.07
C ILE A 541 4.76 -21.74 -4.46
N ALA A 542 5.42 -20.64 -4.07
CA ALA A 542 4.75 -19.46 -3.55
C ALA A 542 3.71 -18.92 -4.56
N PHE A 543 4.05 -18.92 -5.86
CA PHE A 543 3.13 -18.50 -6.91
C PHE A 543 1.94 -19.44 -7.07
N GLU A 544 2.16 -20.75 -7.05
CA GLU A 544 1.06 -21.74 -7.09
C GLU A 544 0.10 -21.56 -5.91
N GLN A 545 0.65 -21.38 -4.71
CA GLN A 545 -0.13 -21.11 -3.50
C GLN A 545 -0.94 -19.82 -3.66
N TYR A 546 -0.28 -18.73 -4.08
CA TYR A 546 -0.93 -17.43 -4.21
C TYR A 546 -2.11 -17.41 -5.20
N GLN A 547 -2.09 -18.24 -6.24
CA GLN A 547 -3.23 -18.38 -7.16
C GLN A 547 -4.51 -18.83 -6.44
N PHE A 548 -4.40 -19.66 -5.40
CA PHE A 548 -5.54 -20.10 -4.59
C PHE A 548 -6.08 -18.99 -3.67
N ALA A 549 -5.30 -17.95 -3.36
CA ALA A 549 -5.78 -16.81 -2.59
C ALA A 549 -6.82 -15.96 -3.36
N ARG A 550 -6.90 -16.11 -4.70
CA ARG A 550 -7.87 -15.44 -5.59
C ARG A 550 -7.88 -13.91 -5.43
N VAL A 551 -6.69 -13.30 -5.37
CA VAL A 551 -6.51 -11.85 -5.22
C VAL A 551 -7.04 -11.11 -6.45
N LYS A 552 -7.98 -10.18 -6.24
CA LYS A 552 -8.66 -9.40 -7.28
C LYS A 552 -8.90 -7.96 -6.83
N GLU A 553 -8.94 -7.04 -7.81
CA GLU A 553 -9.29 -5.62 -7.63
C GLU A 553 -8.58 -4.98 -6.42
N ILE A 554 -9.30 -4.53 -5.40
CA ILE A 554 -8.72 -3.82 -4.25
C ILE A 554 -7.69 -4.65 -3.48
N LEU A 555 -7.84 -5.98 -3.48
CA LEU A 555 -6.88 -6.86 -2.83
C LEU A 555 -5.50 -6.80 -3.51
N ASN A 556 -5.44 -6.47 -4.81
CA ASN A 556 -4.16 -6.24 -5.47
C ASN A 556 -3.42 -5.03 -4.86
N ASN A 557 -4.14 -4.04 -4.34
CA ASN A 557 -3.54 -2.89 -3.67
C ASN A 557 -3.07 -3.23 -2.24
N THR A 558 -3.86 -4.03 -1.52
CA THR A 558 -3.68 -4.23 -0.07
C THR A 558 -2.79 -5.43 0.30
N ILE A 559 -2.77 -6.51 -0.50
CA ILE A 559 -2.11 -7.78 -0.10
C ILE A 559 -1.08 -8.32 -1.10
N SER A 560 -0.88 -7.71 -2.27
CA SER A 560 0.12 -8.18 -3.26
C SER A 560 1.55 -8.17 -2.75
N TYR A 561 1.84 -7.33 -1.74
CA TYR A 561 3.15 -7.26 -1.12
C TYR A 561 3.59 -8.59 -0.49
N ILE A 562 2.65 -9.48 -0.11
CA ILE A 562 2.95 -10.81 0.43
C ILE A 562 3.84 -11.63 -0.52
N LEU A 563 3.58 -11.51 -1.82
CA LEU A 563 4.27 -12.24 -2.88
C LEU A 563 5.29 -11.37 -3.62
N LEU A 564 4.92 -10.13 -3.96
CA LEU A 564 5.67 -9.31 -4.91
C LEU A 564 6.74 -8.41 -4.25
N ASN A 565 6.80 -8.36 -2.92
CA ASN A 565 7.82 -7.57 -2.24
C ASN A 565 9.23 -8.08 -2.59
N SER A 566 10.06 -7.19 -3.14
CA SER A 566 11.43 -7.49 -3.58
C SER A 566 11.55 -8.61 -4.63
N ILE A 567 10.50 -8.87 -5.42
CA ILE A 567 10.51 -9.96 -6.40
C ILE A 567 11.66 -9.86 -7.43
N SER A 568 12.08 -8.64 -7.79
CA SER A 568 13.23 -8.40 -8.68
C SER A 568 14.56 -8.93 -8.13
N GLN A 569 14.62 -9.20 -6.83
CA GLN A 569 15.79 -9.68 -6.10
C GLN A 569 15.60 -11.05 -5.46
N ILE A 570 14.46 -11.69 -5.71
CA ILE A 570 14.21 -13.07 -5.30
C ILE A 570 14.11 -13.92 -6.57
N HIS A 571 13.24 -13.54 -7.49
CA HIS A 571 12.99 -14.30 -8.72
C HIS A 571 12.52 -13.38 -9.87
N PRO A 572 13.43 -12.67 -10.55
CA PRO A 572 13.11 -11.70 -11.62
C PRO A 572 12.84 -12.32 -12.99
N PHE A 573 13.11 -13.61 -13.19
CA PHE A 573 13.06 -14.24 -14.51
C PHE A 573 11.86 -15.17 -14.66
N ASP A 574 11.38 -15.31 -15.89
CA ASP A 574 10.22 -16.15 -16.16
C ASP A 574 10.58 -17.65 -16.04
N THR A 575 9.60 -18.42 -15.58
CA THR A 575 9.69 -19.88 -15.45
C THR A 575 8.82 -20.54 -16.51
N THR A 576 9.37 -21.54 -17.20
CA THR A 576 8.68 -22.28 -18.26
C THR A 576 8.32 -23.68 -17.80
N GLY A 577 7.09 -24.13 -18.03
CA GLY A 577 6.65 -25.49 -17.70
C GLY A 577 5.20 -25.54 -17.19
N SER A 578 4.83 -26.65 -16.55
CA SER A 578 3.50 -26.81 -15.92
C SER A 578 3.25 -25.83 -14.77
N LYS A 579 4.31 -25.24 -14.22
CA LYS A 579 4.32 -24.26 -13.13
C LYS A 579 4.81 -22.89 -13.60
N SER A 580 4.33 -22.43 -14.76
CA SER A 580 4.79 -21.20 -15.38
C SER A 580 4.44 -19.98 -14.53
N PHE A 581 5.42 -19.12 -14.28
CA PHE A 581 5.28 -17.89 -13.54
C PHE A 581 6.08 -16.77 -14.22
N TYR A 582 5.44 -15.61 -14.33
CA TYR A 582 5.94 -14.41 -15.01
C TYR A 582 5.91 -13.21 -14.05
N PRO A 583 7.05 -12.87 -13.39
CA PRO A 583 7.11 -11.79 -12.41
C PRO A 583 6.65 -10.42 -12.92
N ASP A 584 7.06 -10.05 -14.13
CA ASP A 584 6.66 -8.76 -14.71
C ASP A 584 5.15 -8.69 -14.99
N ASP A 585 4.55 -9.79 -15.45
CA ASP A 585 3.12 -9.86 -15.74
C ASP A 585 2.28 -9.72 -14.47
N GLU A 586 2.69 -10.34 -13.36
CA GLU A 586 1.98 -10.22 -12.09
C GLU A 586 2.12 -8.80 -11.50
N LEU A 587 3.29 -8.17 -11.62
CA LEU A 587 3.46 -6.75 -11.26
C LEU A 587 2.60 -5.84 -12.16
N ASN A 588 2.58 -6.10 -13.46
CA ASN A 588 1.77 -5.35 -14.42
C ASN A 588 0.28 -5.52 -14.14
N LYS A 589 -0.18 -6.71 -13.78
CA LYS A 589 -1.56 -7.00 -13.37
C LYS A 589 -1.98 -6.19 -12.14
N VAL A 590 -1.10 -6.01 -11.16
CA VAL A 590 -1.36 -5.14 -10.00
C VAL A 590 -1.48 -3.68 -10.43
N VAL A 591 -0.49 -3.16 -11.17
CA VAL A 591 -0.48 -1.76 -11.65
C VAL A 591 -1.71 -1.46 -12.51
N THR A 592 -2.03 -2.34 -13.46
CA THR A 592 -3.19 -2.17 -14.35
C THR A 592 -4.50 -2.29 -13.60
N SER A 593 -4.59 -3.16 -12.57
CA SER A 593 -5.79 -3.23 -11.72
C SER A 593 -5.99 -1.94 -10.92
N ILE A 594 -4.94 -1.38 -10.33
CA ILE A 594 -5.03 -0.10 -9.60
C ILE A 594 -5.43 1.03 -10.54
N LYS A 595 -4.76 1.17 -11.70
CA LYS A 595 -5.10 2.18 -12.72
C LYS A 595 -6.53 2.02 -13.25
N ARG A 596 -7.00 0.78 -13.44
CA ARG A 596 -8.37 0.47 -13.85
C ARG A 596 -9.38 0.83 -12.77
N MET A 597 -9.10 0.55 -11.49
CA MET A 597 -9.96 0.98 -10.39
C MET A 597 -10.02 2.50 -10.34
N GLU A 598 -8.88 3.19 -10.47
CA GLU A 598 -8.82 4.65 -10.55
C GLU A 598 -9.70 5.17 -11.70
N SER A 599 -9.56 4.59 -12.90
CA SER A 599 -10.38 4.94 -14.06
C SER A 599 -11.85 4.56 -13.90
N ARG A 600 -12.21 3.56 -13.09
CA ARG A 600 -13.62 3.23 -12.81
C ARG A 600 -14.24 4.23 -11.85
N VAL A 601 -13.46 4.82 -10.94
CA VAL A 601 -13.95 5.90 -10.09
C VAL A 601 -14.39 7.10 -10.93
N ASP A 602 -13.73 7.34 -12.08
CA ASP A 602 -14.12 8.38 -13.03
C ASP A 602 -15.54 8.20 -13.57
N ASP A 603 -16.00 6.96 -13.77
CA ASP A 603 -17.36 6.67 -14.26
C ASP A 603 -18.44 7.11 -13.25
N PHE A 604 -18.11 7.11 -11.95
CA PHE A 604 -19.01 7.55 -10.88
C PHE A 604 -18.85 9.04 -10.56
N LEU A 605 -17.61 9.55 -10.60
CA LEU A 605 -17.28 10.91 -10.22
C LEU A 605 -17.56 11.93 -11.34
N TYR A 606 -17.22 11.60 -12.58
CA TYR A 606 -17.32 12.51 -13.73
C TYR A 606 -18.58 12.23 -14.55
N THR A 607 -19.71 12.26 -13.86
CA THR A 607 -21.04 12.23 -14.45
C THR A 607 -21.50 13.65 -14.81
N GLY A 608 -22.40 13.78 -15.80
CA GLY A 608 -22.98 15.08 -16.15
C GLY A 608 -23.68 15.71 -14.93
N LEU A 609 -23.84 17.04 -14.94
CA LEU A 609 -24.40 17.76 -13.78
C LEU A 609 -25.77 17.21 -13.34
N ASP A 610 -26.54 16.70 -14.30
CA ASP A 610 -27.86 16.10 -14.10
C ASP A 610 -27.81 14.79 -13.31
N ASP A 611 -26.68 14.06 -13.35
CA ASP A 611 -26.46 12.75 -12.71
C ASP A 611 -25.45 12.82 -11.55
N PHE A 612 -24.79 13.96 -11.36
CA PHE A 612 -23.75 14.16 -10.36
C PHE A 612 -24.24 13.85 -8.93
N GLN A 613 -23.43 13.07 -8.20
CA GLN A 613 -23.67 12.62 -6.82
C GLN A 613 -22.82 13.42 -5.84
N TYR A 614 -23.31 14.61 -5.45
CA TYR A 614 -22.59 15.53 -4.58
C TYR A 614 -22.28 14.97 -3.18
N ASP A 615 -23.09 14.04 -2.67
CA ASP A 615 -22.95 13.45 -1.33
C ASP A 615 -21.76 12.48 -1.23
N GLN A 616 -21.42 11.81 -2.34
CA GLN A 616 -20.31 10.85 -2.42
C GLN A 616 -19.04 11.46 -3.03
N ALA A 617 -19.15 12.61 -3.71
CA ALA A 617 -18.06 13.19 -4.48
C ALA A 617 -16.76 13.35 -3.67
N THR A 618 -16.85 13.80 -2.41
CA THR A 618 -15.64 13.98 -1.57
C THR A 618 -14.95 12.65 -1.26
N GLU A 619 -15.71 11.62 -0.93
CA GLU A 619 -15.19 10.27 -0.64
C GLU A 619 -14.57 9.65 -1.91
N LEU A 620 -15.23 9.81 -3.06
CA LEU A 620 -14.73 9.34 -4.35
C LEU A 620 -13.46 10.07 -4.78
N LEU A 621 -13.34 11.38 -4.54
CA LEU A 621 -12.12 12.15 -4.79
C LEU A 621 -10.96 11.66 -3.92
N GLU A 622 -11.21 11.44 -2.63
CA GLU A 622 -10.18 10.90 -1.73
C GLU A 622 -9.77 9.48 -2.13
N PHE A 623 -10.74 8.62 -2.45
CA PHE A 623 -10.47 7.25 -2.89
C PHE A 623 -9.69 7.21 -4.20
N LYS A 624 -10.05 8.03 -5.19
CA LYS A 624 -9.29 8.20 -6.43
C LYS A 624 -7.85 8.64 -6.13
N ARG A 625 -7.67 9.63 -5.26
CA ARG A 625 -6.34 10.10 -4.85
C ARG A 625 -5.51 8.99 -4.21
N LYS A 626 -6.08 8.19 -3.31
CA LYS A 626 -5.39 7.03 -2.69
C LYS A 626 -4.96 6.00 -3.72
N LEU A 627 -5.84 5.64 -4.68
CA LEU A 627 -5.47 4.74 -5.77
C LEU A 627 -4.35 5.29 -6.65
N ARG A 628 -4.43 6.58 -7.02
CA ARG A 628 -3.40 7.27 -7.81
C ARG A 628 -2.07 7.35 -7.06
N CYS A 629 -2.08 7.66 -5.77
CA CYS A 629 -0.88 7.80 -4.96
C CYS A 629 -0.49 6.51 -4.22
N SER A 630 -1.01 5.34 -4.62
CA SER A 630 -0.76 4.07 -3.91
C SER A 630 0.72 3.71 -3.85
N LEU A 631 1.23 3.45 -2.64
CA LEU A 631 2.58 2.93 -2.41
C LEU A 631 2.79 1.58 -3.11
N THR A 632 1.80 0.68 -3.08
CA THR A 632 1.86 -0.62 -3.78
C THR A 632 2.06 -0.42 -5.27
N LYS A 633 1.36 0.54 -5.90
CA LYS A 633 1.55 0.89 -7.32
C LYS A 633 2.99 1.31 -7.59
N HIS A 634 3.52 2.24 -6.80
CA HIS A 634 4.90 2.73 -6.97
C HIS A 634 5.96 1.64 -6.77
N LEU A 635 5.82 0.81 -5.72
CA LEU A 635 6.73 -0.31 -5.48
C LEU A 635 6.71 -1.30 -6.66
N CYS A 636 5.53 -1.61 -7.20
CA CYS A 636 5.44 -2.48 -8.38
C CYS A 636 6.14 -1.87 -9.60
N LEU A 637 5.94 -0.57 -9.86
CA LEU A 637 6.63 0.12 -10.96
C LEU A 637 8.15 0.08 -10.81
N VAL A 638 8.67 0.30 -9.59
CA VAL A 638 10.10 0.17 -9.31
C VAL A 638 10.59 -1.25 -9.62
N GLU A 639 9.92 -2.29 -9.11
CA GLU A 639 10.32 -3.67 -9.33
C GLU A 639 10.31 -4.07 -10.82
N ARG A 640 9.32 -3.60 -11.60
CA ARG A 640 9.28 -3.82 -13.05
C ARG A 640 10.47 -3.19 -13.77
N ARG A 641 10.86 -1.96 -13.41
CA ARG A 641 12.04 -1.30 -13.99
C ARG A 641 13.32 -2.08 -13.67
N ARG A 642 13.45 -2.60 -12.45
CA ARG A 642 14.59 -3.43 -12.04
C ARG A 642 14.63 -4.75 -12.82
N ILE A 643 13.49 -5.45 -12.97
CA ILE A 643 13.39 -6.67 -13.78
C ILE A 643 13.79 -6.41 -15.23
N ALA A 644 13.26 -5.36 -15.86
CA ALA A 644 13.61 -5.00 -17.23
C ALA A 644 15.13 -4.78 -17.39
N ARG A 645 15.76 -4.09 -16.43
CA ARG A 645 17.22 -3.87 -16.43
C ARG A 645 18.00 -5.18 -16.28
N LEU A 646 17.60 -6.04 -15.35
CA LEU A 646 18.21 -7.36 -15.13
C LEU A 646 18.10 -8.26 -16.37
N LYS A 647 16.95 -8.24 -17.06
CA LYS A 647 16.72 -8.91 -18.36
C LYS A 647 17.46 -8.26 -19.53
N CYS A 648 18.10 -7.10 -19.33
CA CYS A 648 18.70 -6.25 -20.38
C CYS A 648 17.69 -5.79 -21.44
N GLU A 649 16.44 -5.56 -21.02
CA GLU A 649 15.36 -5.02 -21.83
C GLU A 649 15.29 -3.50 -21.70
N LEU A 650 14.64 -2.85 -22.67
CA LEU A 650 14.37 -1.42 -22.59
C LEU A 650 13.26 -1.18 -21.57
N VAL A 651 13.51 -0.24 -20.64
CA VAL A 651 12.50 0.18 -19.68
C VAL A 651 11.37 0.90 -20.41
N ASP A 652 10.15 0.41 -20.27
CA ASP A 652 8.97 1.00 -20.88
C ASP A 652 8.70 2.41 -20.31
N SER A 653 8.54 3.39 -21.20
CA SER A 653 8.11 4.76 -20.85
C SER A 653 6.76 4.81 -20.13
N GLY A 654 5.90 3.80 -20.31
CA GLY A 654 4.63 3.67 -19.58
C GLY A 654 4.79 3.43 -18.07
N LEU A 655 6.01 3.21 -17.59
CA LEU A 655 6.37 3.06 -16.17
C LEU A 655 6.72 4.38 -15.48
N ASP A 656 6.74 5.51 -16.20
CA ASP A 656 6.99 6.82 -15.59
C ASP A 656 5.73 7.34 -14.86
N CYS A 657 5.95 7.95 -13.69
CA CYS A 657 4.91 8.58 -12.88
C CYS A 657 4.95 10.10 -13.04
N GLY A 658 3.77 10.74 -12.99
CA GLY A 658 3.65 12.19 -12.95
C GLY A 658 3.83 12.74 -11.54
N ILE A 659 3.96 14.07 -11.41
CA ILE A 659 4.07 14.73 -10.09
C ILE A 659 2.87 14.44 -9.18
N GLU A 660 1.68 14.32 -9.76
CA GLU A 660 0.42 14.06 -9.05
C GLU A 660 0.39 12.67 -8.38
N ASP A 661 1.18 11.71 -8.86
CA ASP A 661 1.32 10.40 -8.24
C ASP A 661 2.11 10.46 -6.91
N PHE A 662 2.86 11.54 -6.66
CA PHE A 662 3.75 11.72 -5.50
C PHE A 662 3.24 12.73 -4.45
N GLU A 663 2.13 13.44 -4.69
CA GLU A 663 1.67 14.52 -3.80
C GLU A 663 1.31 14.05 -2.38
N ALA A 664 0.75 12.84 -2.24
CA ALA A 664 0.32 12.30 -0.95
C ALA A 664 0.22 10.77 -1.01
N VAL A 665 1.38 10.12 -1.07
CA VAL A 665 1.52 8.66 -1.17
C VAL A 665 0.80 7.96 -0.02
N SER A 666 -0.14 7.07 -0.35
CA SER A 666 -0.90 6.28 0.63
C SER A 666 -0.34 4.88 0.77
N ASP A 667 -0.18 4.43 2.01
CA ASP A 667 0.12 3.04 2.32
C ASP A 667 -1.18 2.35 2.77
N ASP A 668 -1.83 1.67 1.83
CA ASP A 668 -3.08 0.96 2.05
C ASP A 668 -2.87 -0.56 2.24
N ARG A 669 -1.64 -1.00 2.53
CA ARG A 669 -1.33 -2.43 2.71
C ARG A 669 -1.96 -2.96 4.00
N ASP A 670 -2.57 -4.13 3.92
CA ASP A 670 -3.14 -4.80 5.09
C ASP A 670 -2.06 -5.65 5.79
N LEU A 671 -1.41 -5.07 6.79
CA LEU A 671 -0.37 -5.73 7.58
C LEU A 671 -0.92 -6.75 8.60
N ASN A 672 -2.24 -6.86 8.73
CA ASN A 672 -2.93 -7.76 9.67
C ASN A 672 -3.63 -8.93 8.96
N VAL A 673 -3.42 -9.10 7.65
CA VAL A 673 -4.07 -10.17 6.86
C VAL A 673 -3.63 -11.59 7.25
N LEU A 674 -2.40 -11.73 7.79
CA LEU A 674 -1.87 -13.02 8.21
C LEU A 674 -2.46 -13.42 9.58
N PRO A 675 -2.70 -14.73 9.83
CA PRO A 675 -3.17 -15.19 11.14
C PRO A 675 -2.24 -14.73 12.26
N ASN A 676 -2.77 -14.02 13.26
CA ASN A 676 -1.96 -13.43 14.33
C ASN A 676 -2.44 -13.88 15.71
N PHE A 677 -1.58 -14.64 16.40
CA PHE A 677 -1.78 -15.10 17.78
C PHE A 677 -0.75 -14.51 18.75
N GLU A 678 0.12 -13.60 18.29
CA GLU A 678 1.15 -12.96 19.11
C GLU A 678 0.54 -11.99 20.15
N SER A 679 1.34 -11.47 21.07
CA SER A 679 0.98 -10.38 21.97
C SER A 679 0.87 -9.07 21.20
N SER A 680 -0.11 -8.23 21.55
CA SER A 680 -0.20 -6.85 21.04
C SER A 680 1.02 -5.98 21.40
N MET A 681 1.81 -6.36 22.41
CA MET A 681 3.05 -5.65 22.78
C MET A 681 4.21 -5.89 21.80
N LEU A 682 4.17 -6.97 21.02
CA LEU A 682 5.23 -7.26 20.05
C LEU A 682 5.05 -6.38 18.81
N ILE A 683 6.15 -5.78 18.36
CA ILE A 683 6.21 -4.94 17.15
C ILE A 683 6.07 -5.84 15.91
N SER A 684 4.84 -6.25 15.62
CA SER A 684 4.38 -7.05 14.46
C SER A 684 4.87 -8.52 14.37
N PRO A 685 3.93 -9.47 14.13
CA PRO A 685 4.26 -10.85 13.81
C PRO A 685 5.06 -11.01 12.50
N LEU A 686 5.10 -9.95 11.67
CA LEU A 686 5.89 -9.91 10.44
C LEU A 686 7.39 -10.06 10.68
N ASN A 687 7.91 -9.74 11.87
CA ASN A 687 9.35 -9.92 12.15
C ASN A 687 9.79 -11.39 12.05
N PHE A 688 8.91 -12.33 12.40
CA PHE A 688 9.22 -13.77 12.39
C PHE A 688 9.12 -14.38 10.98
N ILE A 689 8.18 -13.89 10.17
CA ILE A 689 7.90 -14.42 8.83
C ILE A 689 8.70 -13.67 7.74
N MET A 690 9.07 -12.42 8.00
CA MET A 690 9.75 -11.58 7.01
C MET A 690 11.25 -11.46 7.23
N MET A 691 11.83 -11.94 8.35
CA MET A 691 13.30 -12.00 8.59
C MET A 691 14.10 -10.83 7.99
N LYS A 692 13.98 -9.62 8.57
CA LYS A 692 14.59 -8.36 8.10
C LYS A 692 14.14 -7.84 6.71
N ASP A 693 13.31 -8.57 5.96
CA ASP A 693 12.67 -8.13 4.71
C ASP A 693 11.30 -7.48 5.00
N THR A 694 11.27 -6.44 5.82
CA THR A 694 10.04 -5.69 6.11
C THR A 694 9.42 -5.14 4.81
N PRO A 695 8.09 -5.00 4.73
CA PRO A 695 7.46 -4.39 3.56
C PRO A 695 8.02 -2.98 3.36
N ARG A 696 8.61 -2.72 2.18
CA ARG A 696 9.29 -1.44 1.90
C ARG A 696 8.37 -0.25 2.16
N SER A 697 8.87 0.75 2.87
CA SER A 697 8.12 1.95 3.24
C SER A 697 8.08 2.99 2.12
N ALA A 698 7.24 4.01 2.28
CA ALA A 698 7.29 5.19 1.40
C ALA A 698 8.67 5.89 1.48
N SER A 699 9.30 5.91 2.66
CA SER A 699 10.64 6.47 2.87
C SER A 699 11.69 5.73 2.04
N TRP A 700 11.65 4.39 2.03
CA TRP A 700 12.50 3.57 1.16
C TRP A 700 12.33 3.95 -0.31
N MET A 701 11.08 4.05 -0.77
CA MET A 701 10.75 4.36 -2.15
C MET A 701 11.29 5.74 -2.58
N TYR A 702 11.07 6.79 -1.77
CA TYR A 702 11.60 8.12 -2.06
C TYR A 702 13.13 8.12 -2.15
N LYS A 703 13.78 7.45 -1.19
CA LYS A 703 15.24 7.33 -1.16
C LYS A 703 15.76 6.59 -2.40
N PHE A 704 15.14 5.46 -2.77
CA PHE A 704 15.50 4.70 -3.96
C PHE A 704 15.36 5.53 -5.25
N ILE A 705 14.28 6.30 -5.38
CA ILE A 705 14.02 7.14 -6.57
C ILE A 705 15.10 8.22 -6.72
N VAL A 706 15.42 8.95 -5.64
CA VAL A 706 16.36 10.08 -5.68
C VAL A 706 17.83 9.61 -5.82
N THR A 707 18.14 8.38 -5.41
CA THR A 707 19.50 7.82 -5.44
C THR A 707 19.70 6.84 -6.59
N SER A 708 19.24 5.60 -6.45
CA SER A 708 19.49 4.50 -7.37
C SER A 708 18.81 4.71 -8.72
N GLU A 709 17.51 5.02 -8.73
CA GLU A 709 16.76 5.22 -9.99
C GLU A 709 17.34 6.39 -10.80
N ARG A 710 17.67 7.51 -10.14
CA ARG A 710 18.36 8.65 -10.75
C ARG A 710 19.68 8.25 -11.39
N CYS A 711 20.49 7.42 -10.72
CA CYS A 711 21.75 6.92 -11.24
C CYS A 711 21.55 6.03 -12.48
N HIS A 712 20.65 5.05 -12.38
CA HIS A 712 20.33 4.18 -13.51
C HIS A 712 19.84 4.96 -14.73
N ARG A 713 18.94 5.92 -14.55
CA ARG A 713 18.46 6.76 -15.66
C ARG A 713 19.59 7.54 -16.33
N ALA A 714 20.47 8.15 -15.53
CA ALA A 714 21.59 8.94 -16.03
C ALA A 714 22.60 8.11 -16.82
N VAL A 715 22.93 6.90 -16.35
CA VAL A 715 23.90 6.01 -17.00
C VAL A 715 23.28 5.28 -18.19
N ARG A 716 22.01 4.88 -18.14
CA ARG A 716 21.36 4.18 -19.25
C ARG A 716 20.76 5.11 -20.32
N PHE A 717 20.90 6.43 -20.14
CA PHE A 717 20.27 7.46 -20.98
C PHE A 717 18.75 7.30 -21.08
N GLU A 718 18.12 6.82 -19.99
CA GLU A 718 16.66 6.84 -19.86
C GLU A 718 16.18 8.30 -19.65
N PRO A 719 14.90 8.63 -19.90
CA PRO A 719 14.36 9.95 -19.59
C PRO A 719 14.65 10.36 -18.15
N ALA A 720 15.20 11.56 -17.96
CA ALA A 720 15.49 12.09 -16.64
C ALA A 720 14.20 12.23 -15.82
N LEU A 721 14.31 12.11 -14.50
CA LEU A 721 13.21 12.42 -13.60
C LEU A 721 12.83 13.90 -13.78
N ASP A 722 11.54 14.20 -13.78
CA ASP A 722 11.05 15.58 -13.81
C ASP A 722 11.68 16.37 -12.65
N ALA A 723 12.22 17.56 -12.96
CA ALA A 723 12.88 18.41 -11.97
C ALA A 723 11.94 18.80 -10.81
N ALA A 724 10.63 18.93 -11.08
CA ALA A 724 9.63 19.18 -10.06
C ALA A 724 9.43 17.97 -9.13
N ILE A 725 9.53 16.75 -9.66
CA ILE A 725 9.50 15.51 -8.85
C ILE A 725 10.77 15.40 -8.02
N ASP A 726 11.96 15.63 -8.59
CA ASP A 726 13.23 15.59 -7.85
C ASP A 726 13.20 16.59 -6.68
N LYS A 727 12.69 17.81 -6.92
CA LYS A 727 12.51 18.84 -5.89
C LYS A 727 11.47 18.46 -4.83
N LEU A 728 10.39 17.80 -5.22
CA LEU A 728 9.35 17.33 -4.29
C LEU A 728 9.89 16.24 -3.37
N LEU A 729 10.64 15.27 -3.93
CA LEU A 729 11.05 14.06 -3.21
C LEU A 729 12.32 14.23 -2.37
N SER A 730 13.24 15.12 -2.78
CA SER A 730 14.53 15.29 -2.10
C SER A 730 14.41 15.60 -0.59
N PRO A 731 13.52 16.52 -0.13
CA PRO A 731 13.37 16.80 1.31
C PRO A 731 12.89 15.57 2.11
N TYR A 732 11.96 14.78 1.55
CA TYR A 732 11.46 13.57 2.21
C TYR A 732 12.53 12.48 2.28
N ALA A 733 13.31 12.31 1.20
CA ALA A 733 14.44 11.39 1.19
C ALA A 733 15.50 11.79 2.24
N GLU A 734 15.77 13.09 2.37
CA GLU A 734 16.75 13.62 3.33
C GLU A 734 16.32 13.45 4.79
N GLN A 735 15.04 13.70 5.10
CA GLN A 735 14.49 13.53 6.45
C GLN A 735 14.58 12.08 6.97
N HIS A 736 14.69 11.11 6.07
CA HIS A 736 14.74 9.69 6.38
C HIS A 736 16.13 9.05 6.19
N LEU A 737 17.16 9.86 5.93
CA LEU A 737 18.55 9.38 5.89
C LEU A 737 18.95 8.79 7.26
N GLY A 738 19.26 7.49 7.28
CA GLY A 738 19.87 6.80 8.43
C GLY A 738 18.96 5.89 9.26
N ARG A 739 17.66 5.78 8.95
CA ARG A 739 16.75 4.87 9.69
C ARG A 739 16.65 3.46 9.09
N ASP A 740 16.90 3.31 7.79
CA ASP A 740 16.73 2.03 7.09
C ASP A 740 18.10 1.35 6.86
N THR A 741 18.28 0.17 7.45
CA THR A 741 19.49 -0.67 7.36
C THR A 741 19.38 -1.79 6.32
N GLU A 742 18.50 -1.63 5.33
CA GLU A 742 18.24 -2.68 4.33
C GLU A 742 19.44 -2.94 3.39
N ILE A 743 19.60 -4.21 2.96
CA ILE A 743 20.65 -4.71 2.04
C ILE A 743 20.73 -3.88 0.75
N ASP A 744 19.60 -3.34 0.28
CA ASP A 744 19.53 -2.48 -0.91
C ASP A 744 20.40 -1.21 -0.80
N PHE A 745 20.70 -0.78 0.43
CA PHE A 745 21.52 0.39 0.70
C PHE A 745 23.00 0.09 0.95
N GLU A 746 23.42 -1.18 1.04
CA GLU A 746 24.85 -1.54 1.08
C GLU A 746 25.59 -0.93 -0.11
N LEU A 747 24.93 -0.88 -1.28
CA LEU A 747 25.48 -0.33 -2.52
C LEU A 747 25.13 1.14 -2.78
N GLU A 748 24.47 1.82 -1.86
CA GLU A 748 24.02 3.20 -2.07
C GLU A 748 25.21 4.16 -2.26
N GLY A 749 26.21 4.06 -1.38
CA GLY A 749 27.44 4.87 -1.47
C GLY A 749 28.15 4.66 -2.81
N HIS A 750 28.20 3.41 -3.28
CA HIS A 750 28.80 3.04 -4.55
C HIS A 750 27.97 3.54 -5.75
N THR A 751 26.64 3.51 -5.65
CA THR A 751 25.74 4.03 -6.69
C THR A 751 25.82 5.56 -6.81
N LYS A 752 25.97 6.26 -5.68
CA LYS A 752 26.24 7.71 -5.65
C LYS A 752 27.59 8.04 -6.31
N LEU A 753 28.61 7.21 -6.10
CA LEU A 753 29.91 7.36 -6.76
C LEU A 753 29.79 7.18 -8.29
N VAL A 754 29.03 6.20 -8.76
CA VAL A 754 28.75 6.01 -10.20
C VAL A 754 28.03 7.22 -10.81
N LEU A 755 27.02 7.77 -10.12
CA LEU A 755 26.34 8.99 -10.58
C LEU A 755 27.30 10.18 -10.64
N SER A 756 28.21 10.31 -9.67
CA SER A 756 29.26 11.33 -9.66
C SER A 756 30.18 11.18 -10.88
N ILE A 757 30.62 9.96 -11.20
CA ILE A 757 31.42 9.66 -12.40
C ILE A 757 30.66 10.09 -13.66
N GLN A 758 29.38 9.71 -13.80
CA GLN A 758 28.56 10.07 -14.97
C GLN A 758 28.42 11.60 -15.13
N ARG A 759 28.28 12.34 -14.04
CA ARG A 759 28.27 13.82 -14.05
C ARG A 759 29.62 14.37 -14.50
N THR A 760 30.74 13.87 -13.94
CA THR A 760 32.09 14.25 -14.38
C THR A 760 32.29 13.98 -15.87
N ILE A 761 31.84 12.82 -16.38
CA ILE A 761 31.90 12.47 -17.81
C ILE A 761 31.17 13.51 -18.68
N SER A 762 30.02 14.01 -18.23
CA SER A 762 29.26 15.02 -18.97
C SER A 762 29.94 16.40 -19.03
N LEU A 763 30.85 16.69 -18.09
CA LEU A 763 31.60 17.95 -18.00
C LEU A 763 32.92 17.94 -18.77
N ILE A 764 33.45 16.76 -19.15
CA ILE A 764 34.71 16.60 -19.88
C ILE A 764 34.84 17.51 -21.12
N PRO A 765 33.79 17.73 -21.94
CA PRO A 765 33.91 18.64 -23.07
C PRO A 765 34.22 20.11 -22.70
N GLN A 766 34.03 20.48 -21.43
CA GLN A 766 34.10 21.85 -20.91
C GLN A 766 35.31 22.09 -19.99
N ASP A 767 35.80 21.06 -19.29
CA ASP A 767 36.94 21.19 -18.35
C ASP A 767 37.91 20.00 -18.43
N ALA A 768 39.18 20.27 -18.74
CA ALA A 768 40.23 19.26 -18.84
C ALA A 768 40.73 18.78 -17.46
N ASN A 769 40.46 19.50 -16.36
CA ASN A 769 40.84 19.07 -15.01
C ASN A 769 40.00 17.88 -14.50
N CYS A 770 38.87 17.58 -15.17
CA CYS A 770 38.01 16.46 -14.82
C CYS A 770 38.70 15.08 -14.94
N TRP A 771 39.75 14.94 -15.75
CA TRP A 771 40.37 13.63 -16.02
C TRP A 771 41.07 12.98 -14.81
N GLU A 772 41.70 13.79 -13.95
CA GLU A 772 42.37 13.27 -12.74
C GLU A 772 41.34 12.82 -11.71
N GLN A 773 40.33 13.66 -11.46
CA GLN A 773 39.18 13.32 -10.62
C GLN A 773 38.51 12.03 -11.10
N LEU A 774 38.26 11.92 -12.41
CA LEU A 774 37.67 10.74 -13.02
C LEU A 774 38.53 9.49 -12.78
N SER A 775 39.84 9.58 -12.96
CA SER A 775 40.75 8.45 -12.74
C SER A 775 40.71 7.96 -11.29
N ASN A 776 40.63 8.87 -10.31
CA ASN A 776 40.51 8.53 -8.90
C ASN A 776 39.16 7.88 -8.57
N GLN A 777 38.07 8.40 -9.15
CA GLN A 777 36.73 7.83 -8.97
C GLN A 777 36.61 6.43 -9.58
N PHE A 778 37.12 6.20 -10.79
CA PHE A 778 37.18 4.86 -11.40
C PHE A 778 38.01 3.88 -10.56
N ARG A 779 39.14 4.33 -10.00
CA ARG A 779 39.96 3.49 -9.10
C ARG A 779 39.20 3.10 -7.83
N ALA A 780 38.44 4.02 -7.24
CA ALA A 780 37.62 3.72 -6.07
C ALA A 780 36.55 2.65 -6.38
N VAL A 781 35.86 2.76 -7.52
CA VAL A 781 34.89 1.74 -7.96
C VAL A 781 35.58 0.40 -8.25
N HIS A 782 36.76 0.42 -8.86
CA HIS A 782 37.55 -0.79 -9.12
C HIS A 782 37.89 -1.53 -7.83
N ASN A 783 38.41 -0.83 -6.81
CA ASN A 783 38.75 -1.44 -5.53
C ASN A 783 37.52 -2.11 -4.88
N THR A 784 36.36 -1.44 -4.91
CA THR A 784 35.10 -2.03 -4.42
C THR A 784 34.74 -3.33 -5.12
N ILE A 785 34.91 -3.43 -6.44
CA ILE A 785 34.59 -4.65 -7.20
C ILE A 785 35.59 -5.76 -6.89
N THR A 786 36.87 -5.42 -6.72
CA THR A 786 37.89 -6.39 -6.29
C THR A 786 37.60 -6.95 -4.90
N ASP A 787 37.15 -6.11 -3.96
CA ASP A 787 36.72 -6.54 -2.62
C ASP A 787 35.50 -7.47 -2.71
N MET A 788 34.57 -7.21 -3.64
CA MET A 788 33.44 -8.09 -3.91
C MET A 788 33.88 -9.44 -4.51
N ASP A 789 34.89 -9.48 -5.39
CA ASP A 789 35.45 -10.71 -5.96
C ASP A 789 36.04 -11.61 -4.88
N ALA A 790 36.84 -11.04 -3.98
CA ALA A 790 37.46 -11.78 -2.88
C ALA A 790 36.40 -12.48 -2.02
N ASN A 791 35.28 -11.81 -1.75
CA ASN A 791 34.15 -12.38 -1.01
C ASN A 791 33.47 -13.53 -1.79
N VAL A 792 33.33 -13.42 -3.11
CA VAL A 792 32.74 -14.50 -3.94
C VAL A 792 33.63 -15.74 -3.92
N VAL A 793 34.95 -15.58 -4.01
CA VAL A 793 35.91 -16.70 -3.97
C VAL A 793 35.83 -17.45 -2.64
N VAL A 794 35.78 -16.74 -1.50
CA VAL A 794 35.68 -17.36 -0.17
C VAL A 794 34.41 -18.20 -0.04
N VAL A 795 33.25 -17.68 -0.48
CA VAL A 795 31.97 -18.40 -0.43
C VAL A 795 31.97 -19.59 -1.41
N HIS A 796 32.63 -19.45 -2.56
CA HIS A 796 32.76 -20.52 -3.54
C HIS A 796 33.57 -21.70 -3.02
N ASP A 797 34.66 -21.45 -2.30
CA ASP A 797 35.49 -22.50 -1.72
C ASP A 797 34.74 -23.28 -0.62
N GLN A 798 33.93 -22.59 0.18
CA GLN A 798 33.04 -23.24 1.17
C GLN A 798 32.06 -24.22 0.52
N LEU A 799 31.52 -23.88 -0.65
CA LEU A 799 30.59 -24.74 -1.37
C LEU A 799 31.25 -26.02 -1.91
N LYS A 800 32.49 -25.92 -2.38
CA LYS A 800 33.27 -27.09 -2.83
C LYS A 800 33.57 -28.07 -1.70
N HIS A 801 33.72 -27.59 -0.47
CA HIS A 801 33.86 -28.46 0.69
C HIS A 801 32.58 -29.27 0.96
N VAL A 802 31.40 -28.72 0.68
CA VAL A 802 30.12 -29.45 0.78
C VAL A 802 30.00 -30.52 -0.31
N GLU A 803 30.48 -30.26 -1.52
CA GLU A 803 30.44 -31.23 -2.64
C GLU A 803 31.33 -32.46 -2.40
N ASN A 804 32.49 -32.27 -1.75
CA ASN A 804 33.51 -33.31 -1.55
C ASN A 804 33.29 -34.17 -0.28
N ASN A 805 32.54 -33.68 0.70
CA ASN A 805 32.24 -34.42 1.92
C ASN A 805 31.05 -35.38 1.70
N ASP A 806 31.28 -36.48 0.96
CA ASP A 806 30.32 -37.59 0.80
C ASP A 806 30.27 -38.53 2.04
N THR A 807 30.99 -38.24 3.12
CA THR A 807 31.14 -39.13 4.29
C THR A 807 30.95 -38.43 5.64
N ASN A 808 29.96 -38.90 6.41
CA ASN A 808 29.87 -38.93 7.89
C ASN A 808 30.08 -37.65 8.72
N CYS A 809 30.18 -36.44 8.15
CA CYS A 809 30.15 -35.21 8.94
C CYS A 809 28.70 -34.73 9.09
N GLY A 810 28.08 -34.98 10.24
CA GLY A 810 26.67 -34.71 10.54
C GLY A 810 26.26 -33.23 10.64
N SER A 811 26.83 -32.33 9.83
CA SER A 811 26.68 -30.88 9.99
C SER A 811 26.67 -30.03 8.70
N THR A 812 26.53 -30.59 7.49
CA THR A 812 26.47 -29.75 6.28
C THR A 812 25.03 -29.34 5.95
N SER A 813 24.69 -28.05 6.16
CA SER A 813 23.39 -27.47 5.82
C SER A 813 23.17 -27.47 4.31
N VAL A 814 21.92 -27.60 3.87
CA VAL A 814 21.57 -27.35 2.46
C VAL A 814 21.87 -25.87 2.17
N PRO A 815 22.69 -25.53 1.18
CA PRO A 815 22.82 -24.15 0.73
C PRO A 815 21.52 -23.79 -0.01
N LEU A 816 20.48 -23.35 0.70
CA LEU A 816 19.23 -22.92 0.10
C LEU A 816 19.31 -21.45 -0.32
N PRO A 817 18.65 -21.06 -1.43
CA PRO A 817 18.60 -19.67 -1.86
C PRO A 817 17.66 -18.87 -0.94
N CYS A 818 18.14 -18.38 0.19
CA CYS A 818 17.34 -17.51 1.07
C CYS A 818 17.38 -16.04 0.59
N PRO A 819 16.33 -15.23 0.86
CA PRO A 819 16.21 -13.85 0.39
C PRO A 819 17.40 -12.94 0.70
N PRO A 820 18.05 -12.99 1.88
CA PRO A 820 19.26 -12.17 2.11
C PRO A 820 20.36 -12.48 1.10
N VAL A 821 20.58 -13.76 0.78
CA VAL A 821 21.58 -14.21 -0.19
C VAL A 821 21.15 -13.84 -1.61
N THR A 822 19.91 -14.15 -2.01
CA THR A 822 19.42 -13.83 -3.37
C THR A 822 19.42 -12.32 -3.62
N LYS A 823 19.01 -11.52 -2.62
CA LYS A 823 19.02 -10.05 -2.70
C LYS A 823 20.43 -9.50 -2.85
N SER A 824 21.37 -9.96 -2.03
CA SER A 824 22.76 -9.54 -2.14
C SER A 824 23.32 -9.84 -3.54
N ILE A 825 23.02 -11.04 -4.07
CA ILE A 825 23.45 -11.45 -5.41
C ILE A 825 22.83 -10.57 -6.50
N TYR A 826 21.51 -10.44 -6.55
CA TYR A 826 20.84 -9.64 -7.60
C TYR A 826 21.19 -8.15 -7.51
N SER A 827 21.34 -7.59 -6.31
CA SER A 827 21.82 -6.21 -6.13
C SER A 827 23.22 -6.00 -6.69
N ARG A 828 24.15 -6.95 -6.45
CA ARG A 828 25.50 -6.90 -7.04
C ARG A 828 25.47 -7.05 -8.55
N LEU A 829 24.64 -7.96 -9.07
CA LEU A 829 24.47 -8.14 -10.52
C LEU A 829 23.88 -6.89 -11.20
N GLU A 830 22.89 -6.25 -10.60
CA GLU A 830 22.32 -4.97 -11.06
C GLU A 830 23.39 -3.86 -11.06
N TYR A 831 24.21 -3.80 -10.00
CA TYR A 831 25.34 -2.88 -9.91
C TYR A 831 26.43 -3.15 -10.96
N PHE A 832 26.78 -4.41 -11.21
CA PHE A 832 27.74 -4.78 -12.25
C PHE A 832 27.25 -4.39 -13.65
N GLN A 833 25.96 -4.57 -13.95
CA GLN A 833 25.37 -4.06 -15.20
C GLN A 833 25.48 -2.53 -15.30
N LEU A 834 25.20 -1.82 -14.21
CA LEU A 834 25.31 -0.36 -14.16
C LEU A 834 26.74 0.12 -14.41
N VAL A 835 27.74 -0.47 -13.74
CA VAL A 835 29.16 -0.13 -13.92
C VAL A 835 29.65 -0.51 -15.32
N SER A 836 29.26 -1.68 -15.82
CA SER A 836 29.58 -2.10 -17.19
C SER A 836 29.06 -1.08 -18.21
N ARG A 837 27.83 -0.60 -18.03
CA ARG A 837 27.24 0.42 -18.90
C ARG A 837 27.96 1.76 -18.79
N LEU A 838 28.38 2.16 -17.59
CA LEU A 838 29.20 3.37 -17.39
C LEU A 838 30.53 3.28 -18.15
N CYS A 839 31.21 2.14 -18.09
CA CYS A 839 32.44 1.91 -18.85
C CYS A 839 32.20 2.00 -20.36
N GLN A 840 31.09 1.44 -20.86
CA GLN A 840 30.72 1.53 -22.28
C GLN A 840 30.46 2.98 -22.69
N ASN A 841 29.68 3.73 -21.92
CA ASN A 841 29.43 5.15 -22.20
C ASN A 841 30.72 5.97 -22.24
N THR A 842 31.66 5.65 -21.34
CA THR A 842 32.97 6.29 -21.30
C THR A 842 33.73 5.97 -22.57
N ALA A 843 33.81 4.70 -22.97
CA ALA A 843 34.45 4.27 -24.22
C ALA A 843 33.84 4.94 -25.46
N ASP A 844 32.50 5.02 -25.52
CA ASP A 844 31.77 5.69 -26.60
C ASP A 844 32.09 7.19 -26.67
N LEU A 845 32.26 7.84 -25.50
CA LEU A 845 32.74 9.22 -25.43
C LEU A 845 34.17 9.33 -25.97
N MET A 846 35.09 8.45 -25.54
CA MET A 846 36.48 8.43 -26.00
C MET A 846 36.61 8.24 -27.51
N ALA A 847 35.69 7.50 -28.14
CA ALA A 847 35.67 7.28 -29.57
C ALA A 847 35.29 8.53 -30.40
N LYS A 848 34.74 9.58 -29.77
CA LYS A 848 34.36 10.82 -30.46
C LYS A 848 35.58 11.65 -30.81
N LYS A 849 35.79 11.92 -32.11
CA LYS A 849 36.95 12.62 -32.68
C LYS A 849 37.18 14.07 -32.21
N ASN A 850 36.22 14.69 -31.50
CA ASN A 850 36.24 16.12 -31.16
C ASN A 850 36.69 16.43 -29.71
N LEU A 851 37.14 15.44 -28.94
CA LEU A 851 37.61 15.68 -27.57
C LEU A 851 39.01 16.30 -27.57
N LYS A 852 39.11 17.58 -27.17
CA LYS A 852 40.39 18.26 -26.98
C LYS A 852 41.11 17.67 -25.76
N MET A 853 42.40 17.34 -25.92
CA MET A 853 43.33 16.97 -24.84
C MET A 853 42.93 15.78 -23.95
N VAL A 854 42.73 14.60 -24.55
CA VAL A 854 42.64 13.35 -23.78
C VAL A 854 44.03 12.96 -23.24
N PRO A 855 44.21 12.76 -21.91
CA PRO A 855 45.49 12.31 -21.35
C PRO A 855 45.91 10.95 -21.89
N ARG A 856 47.22 10.69 -21.99
CA ARG A 856 47.76 9.46 -22.58
C ARG A 856 47.22 8.18 -21.92
N ILE A 857 47.05 8.19 -20.60
CA ILE A 857 46.53 7.05 -19.82
C ILE A 857 45.10 6.65 -20.23
N TRP A 858 44.32 7.57 -20.81
CA TRP A 858 42.96 7.31 -21.28
C TRP A 858 42.91 6.92 -22.77
N ARG A 859 44.01 7.10 -23.51
CA ARG A 859 44.15 6.69 -24.93
C ARG A 859 44.63 5.26 -25.10
N ASP A 860 45.23 4.69 -24.08
CA ASP A 860 45.66 3.29 -24.11
C ASP A 860 44.44 2.38 -24.14
N ALA A 861 44.29 1.62 -25.23
CA ALA A 861 43.17 0.73 -25.46
C ALA A 861 43.22 -0.57 -24.63
N LYS A 862 44.25 -0.78 -23.80
CA LYS A 862 44.30 -1.91 -22.85
C LYS A 862 44.37 -1.49 -21.38
N ASP A 863 45.00 -0.36 -21.07
CA ASP A 863 45.28 0.05 -19.67
C ASP A 863 44.49 1.26 -19.15
N SER A 864 43.55 1.78 -19.94
CA SER A 864 42.72 2.90 -19.50
C SER A 864 41.87 2.54 -18.26
N PRO A 865 41.58 3.50 -17.35
CA PRO A 865 40.86 3.22 -16.11
C PRO A 865 39.48 2.55 -16.31
N HIS A 866 38.73 2.96 -17.34
CA HIS A 866 37.41 2.40 -17.65
C HIS A 866 37.49 0.96 -18.22
N GLN A 867 38.53 0.63 -18.99
CA GLN A 867 38.72 -0.72 -19.51
C GLN A 867 39.18 -1.69 -18.43
N ARG A 868 40.12 -1.29 -17.57
CA ARG A 868 40.52 -2.10 -16.40
C ARG A 868 39.31 -2.40 -15.51
N LEU A 869 38.50 -1.37 -15.23
CA LEU A 869 37.26 -1.55 -14.49
C LEU A 869 36.29 -2.52 -15.19
N HIS A 870 36.11 -2.39 -16.50
CA HIS A 870 35.24 -3.28 -17.27
C HIS A 870 35.72 -4.74 -17.26
N GLN A 871 37.03 -4.96 -17.41
CA GLN A 871 37.64 -6.30 -17.34
C GLN A 871 37.45 -6.92 -15.95
N GLU A 872 37.63 -6.14 -14.87
CA GLU A 872 37.42 -6.63 -13.52
C GLU A 872 35.94 -6.99 -13.30
N VAL A 873 34.98 -6.15 -13.72
CA VAL A 873 33.54 -6.46 -13.65
C VAL A 873 33.22 -7.77 -14.40
N GLN A 874 33.77 -7.98 -15.60
CA GLN A 874 33.60 -9.22 -16.35
C GLN A 874 34.19 -10.43 -15.62
N LYS A 875 35.38 -10.29 -15.03
CA LYS A 875 36.03 -11.33 -14.24
C LYS A 875 35.16 -11.74 -13.04
N VAL A 876 34.71 -10.78 -12.23
CA VAL A 876 33.87 -11.04 -11.05
C VAL A 876 32.52 -11.66 -11.46
N HIS A 877 31.89 -11.16 -12.52
CA HIS A 877 30.65 -11.74 -13.05
C HIS A 877 30.86 -13.20 -13.48
N ASN A 878 31.93 -13.51 -14.20
CA ASN A 878 32.24 -14.90 -14.60
C ASN A 878 32.50 -15.81 -13.39
N ASN A 879 33.21 -15.33 -12.36
CA ASN A 879 33.43 -16.07 -11.11
C ASN A 879 32.10 -16.38 -10.42
N MET A 880 31.21 -15.39 -10.35
CA MET A 880 29.87 -15.54 -9.80
C MET A 880 29.01 -16.53 -10.60
N GLN A 881 29.07 -16.49 -11.94
CA GLN A 881 28.38 -17.44 -12.81
C GLN A 881 28.87 -18.89 -12.60
N ASN A 882 30.18 -19.08 -12.43
CA ASN A 882 30.75 -20.41 -12.15
C ASN A 882 30.32 -20.92 -10.77
N TRP A 883 30.34 -20.05 -9.77
CA TRP A 883 29.82 -20.37 -8.43
C TRP A 883 28.36 -20.83 -8.46
N VAL A 884 27.50 -20.11 -9.16
CA VAL A 884 26.08 -20.47 -9.30
C VAL A 884 25.89 -21.82 -10.00
N LYS A 885 26.71 -22.15 -11.01
CA LYS A 885 26.67 -23.46 -11.68
C LYS A 885 27.05 -24.60 -10.73
N ASP A 886 28.08 -24.40 -9.91
CA ASP A 886 28.49 -25.38 -8.90
C ASP A 886 27.42 -25.54 -7.82
N TRP A 887 26.80 -24.44 -7.39
CA TRP A 887 25.66 -24.46 -6.47
C TRP A 887 24.48 -25.27 -7.02
N THR A 888 24.13 -25.05 -8.28
CA THR A 888 23.09 -25.81 -8.97
C THR A 888 23.42 -27.30 -9.03
N ARG A 889 24.70 -27.65 -9.29
CA ARG A 889 25.16 -29.05 -9.34
C ARG A 889 25.03 -29.73 -7.97
N VAL A 890 25.46 -29.06 -6.90
CA VAL A 890 25.35 -29.57 -5.52
C VAL A 890 23.89 -29.83 -5.17
N LEU A 891 22.98 -28.88 -5.42
CA LEU A 891 21.56 -29.06 -5.14
C LEU A 891 20.94 -30.23 -5.94
N LYS A 892 21.31 -30.40 -7.21
CA LYS A 892 20.85 -31.54 -8.02
C LYS A 892 21.36 -32.89 -7.49
N LYS A 893 22.60 -32.95 -6.96
CA LYS A 893 23.21 -34.19 -6.44
C LYS A 893 22.70 -34.55 -5.04
N THR A 894 22.68 -33.59 -4.10
CA THR A 894 22.48 -33.87 -2.66
C THR A 894 21.23 -33.21 -2.07
N GLY A 895 20.58 -32.29 -2.79
CA GLY A 895 19.51 -31.45 -2.26
C GLY A 895 18.32 -32.23 -1.69
N LEU A 896 17.87 -33.29 -2.36
CA LEU A 896 16.72 -34.08 -1.89
C LEU A 896 17.00 -34.77 -0.55
N ARG A 897 18.15 -35.44 -0.44
CA ARG A 897 18.58 -36.13 0.79
C ARG A 897 18.70 -35.14 1.95
N LEU A 898 19.43 -34.06 1.73
CA LEU A 898 19.67 -33.05 2.76
C LEU A 898 18.37 -32.33 3.17
N MET A 899 17.42 -32.12 2.25
CA MET A 899 16.11 -31.55 2.58
C MET A 899 15.31 -32.47 3.51
N LEU A 900 15.28 -33.77 3.22
CA LEU A 900 14.59 -34.75 4.07
C LEU A 900 15.26 -34.87 5.45
N GLU A 901 16.59 -34.87 5.50
CA GLU A 901 17.36 -34.88 6.76
C GLU A 901 17.04 -33.66 7.63
N ASN A 902 17.01 -32.45 7.04
CA ASN A 902 16.72 -31.22 7.76
C ASN A 902 15.28 -31.16 8.30
N ILE A 903 14.33 -31.69 7.55
CA ILE A 903 12.91 -31.65 7.93
C ILE A 903 12.60 -32.71 8.99
N GLY A 904 13.22 -33.88 8.89
CA GLY A 904 13.14 -34.92 9.90
C GLY A 904 13.98 -34.64 11.16
N TRP A 905 14.72 -33.52 11.21
CA TRP A 905 15.66 -33.23 12.27
C TRP A 905 14.98 -32.93 13.61
N GLY A 906 15.49 -33.57 14.66
CA GLY A 906 15.06 -33.33 16.05
C GLY A 906 13.65 -33.81 16.35
N SER A 907 13.23 -33.62 17.60
CA SER A 907 11.96 -34.16 18.08
C SER A 907 10.71 -33.45 17.51
N THR A 908 10.87 -32.22 16.99
CA THR A 908 9.83 -31.53 16.22
C THR A 908 9.66 -32.16 14.83
N GLY A 909 10.76 -32.53 14.16
CA GLY A 909 10.74 -33.25 12.89
C GLY A 909 10.12 -34.65 13.00
N GLU A 910 10.42 -35.37 14.09
CA GLU A 910 9.75 -36.65 14.41
C GLU A 910 8.23 -36.48 14.56
N SER A 911 7.79 -35.37 15.13
CA SER A 911 6.36 -35.10 15.34
C SER A 911 5.64 -34.80 14.02
N LEU A 912 6.31 -34.15 13.06
CA LEU A 912 5.75 -33.93 11.72
C LEU A 912 5.47 -35.24 10.97
N LYS A 913 6.21 -36.32 11.26
CA LYS A 913 5.94 -37.65 10.69
C LYS A 913 4.58 -38.23 11.13
N LEU A 914 3.97 -37.71 12.19
CA LEU A 914 2.62 -38.09 12.61
C LEU A 914 1.52 -37.50 11.69
N VAL A 915 1.85 -36.43 10.98
CA VAL A 915 0.92 -35.67 10.12
C VAL A 915 1.19 -35.91 8.64
N MET A 916 2.45 -36.11 8.28
CA MET A 916 2.91 -36.19 6.88
C MET A 916 3.51 -37.57 6.63
N THR A 917 3.03 -38.26 5.59
CA THR A 917 3.60 -39.55 5.19
C THR A 917 5.01 -39.38 4.63
N GLU A 918 5.81 -40.44 4.60
CA GLU A 918 7.14 -40.40 3.96
C GLU A 918 7.05 -40.06 2.47
N GLU A 919 5.97 -40.50 1.81
CA GLU A 919 5.68 -40.16 0.42
C GLU A 919 5.41 -38.67 0.25
N ASP A 920 4.60 -38.07 1.12
CA ASP A 920 4.32 -36.64 1.14
C ASP A 920 5.60 -35.84 1.34
N GLN A 921 6.42 -36.19 2.35
CA GLN A 921 7.69 -35.52 2.64
C GLN A 921 8.64 -35.61 1.44
N GLY A 922 8.76 -36.79 0.83
CA GLY A 922 9.55 -37.00 -0.38
C GLY A 922 9.05 -36.17 -1.56
N TRP A 923 7.73 -36.05 -1.74
CA TRP A 923 7.13 -35.23 -2.78
C TRP A 923 7.41 -33.73 -2.57
N TYR A 924 7.12 -33.19 -1.39
CA TYR A 924 7.35 -31.78 -1.08
C TYR A 924 8.84 -31.41 -1.14
N ALA A 925 9.73 -32.29 -0.64
CA ALA A 925 11.18 -32.05 -0.69
C ALA A 925 11.71 -31.95 -2.12
N ARG A 926 11.20 -32.79 -3.05
CA ARG A 926 11.52 -32.67 -4.48
C ARG A 926 11.08 -31.31 -5.04
N GLN A 927 9.86 -30.89 -4.73
CA GLN A 927 9.33 -29.59 -5.15
C GLN A 927 10.19 -28.43 -4.64
N TYR A 928 10.67 -28.50 -3.40
CA TYR A 928 11.53 -27.46 -2.82
C TYR A 928 12.88 -27.38 -3.53
N VAL A 929 13.50 -28.52 -3.82
CA VAL A 929 14.77 -28.57 -4.55
C VAL A 929 14.61 -28.05 -5.98
N GLU A 930 13.54 -28.44 -6.67
CA GLU A 930 13.22 -27.92 -8.02
C GLU A 930 13.02 -26.40 -8.00
N SER A 931 12.24 -25.88 -7.04
CA SER A 931 12.04 -24.43 -6.93
C SER A 931 13.31 -23.67 -6.55
N ALA A 932 14.17 -24.24 -5.70
CA ALA A 932 15.44 -23.63 -5.33
C ALA A 932 16.39 -23.54 -6.52
N ILE A 933 16.48 -24.63 -7.30
CA ILE A 933 17.27 -24.67 -8.54
C ILE A 933 16.80 -23.58 -9.51
N ASP A 934 15.50 -23.46 -9.73
CA ASP A 934 14.95 -22.47 -10.65
C ASP A 934 15.27 -21.02 -10.23
N THR A 935 15.16 -20.71 -8.93
CA THR A 935 15.59 -19.41 -8.36
C THR A 935 17.07 -19.12 -8.64
N ILE A 936 17.95 -20.12 -8.45
CA ILE A 936 19.41 -20.00 -8.63
C ILE A 936 19.79 -19.90 -10.10
N GLU A 937 19.14 -20.68 -10.98
CA GLU A 937 19.34 -20.63 -12.43
C GLU A 937 18.95 -19.25 -13.00
N GLY A 938 18.09 -18.48 -12.30
CA GLY A 938 17.82 -17.08 -12.58
C GLY A 938 19.09 -16.19 -12.62
N PHE A 939 20.06 -16.41 -11.73
CA PHE A 939 21.31 -15.65 -11.74
C PHE A 939 22.10 -15.86 -13.03
N LEU A 940 22.02 -17.05 -13.62
CA LEU A 940 22.71 -17.39 -14.87
C LEU A 940 22.12 -16.66 -16.08
N LYS A 941 20.89 -16.16 -15.98
CA LYS A 941 20.20 -15.42 -17.04
C LYS A 941 20.65 -13.95 -17.11
N VAL A 942 21.29 -13.40 -16.07
CA VAL A 942 21.74 -11.99 -16.02
C VAL A 942 22.98 -11.77 -16.88
N LYS A 943 22.90 -10.85 -17.86
CA LYS A 943 23.99 -10.51 -18.78
C LYS A 943 24.56 -9.12 -18.49
N LEU A 944 25.85 -8.93 -18.73
CA LEU A 944 26.47 -7.60 -18.75
C LEU A 944 26.33 -7.03 -20.18
N LYS A 945 25.27 -6.28 -20.46
CA LYS A 945 25.04 -5.61 -21.75
C LYS A 945 24.87 -4.10 -21.59
#